data_AF-A0A1D2MRW8-F1
#
_entry.id   AF-A0A1D2MRW8-F1
#
_cell.length_a   1.000
_cell.length_b   1.000
_cell.length_c   1.000
_cell.angle_alpha   90.00
_cell.angle_beta   90.00
_cell.angle_gamma   90.00
#
_symmetry.space_group_name_H-M   'P 1'
#
loop_
_entity.id
_entity.type
_entity.pdbx_description
1 polymer ?
#
loop_
_entity_poly.entity_id
_entity_poly.type
_entity_poly.pdbx_seq_one_letter_code
_entity_poly.pdbx_strand_id
1 'polypeptide(L)'
;MIRGLSNLHNRITDAKFSNVLFVFSHYCKESSRQIRRNPEPRLLQFKEVIEDYGLFPKPIFTSVIENKGKDNYLQMINGNYELPNMEYFPANLLNKFDTITKGGQDIIANAIINAAFRERENPKTFNMTETRFGLVSASHSKVAKYMSILSSATLSVGSTEVSRLLADSFETMPTQLKTQFPNALSYLQKYFNVRNFRSKNDLPQTTVAILELLEGINMKDEAVVYLLENGLKLTASTFPQKVVAGYSFNVLRDSVLPISPYKLDNNNLKMSPIGFRLPEAITCTKESNNFNLLQIVNTRDKYVRNRIESFGINMETVGSTELFTGLQRKIKEGFFVRDSSCSNNVCSFVASRYYKLFQFDLNTSAQLHPDFIKRVNNLTAFDESAYESINSWNAFFNDYGTHVVKSALGGGRIDIHVSHPTSISVDSLKNMLFKTVEFTEDPKLLITGDKIDPARVLPSGATYSLIFHGGSPTYHSSNLAAQSLEDAIKIMKNWKKSLSFHPAIYPIHYVPIHQQVAQSSSLGSQKSQIIQDATLRLFNSSLIYVAPTPDPKVLEEMARIKRENEEKLKQLAAEAKAKQEQAERERLAAIEEQKHRERDRQRREEQRRREEEELQKQLEKERQRMLKEQQEVLKRQEEEERKRQVQLTLQLLINRIQQEIRQQELQRQLDAARNRQRSSCLKQGTKILLADFTEKPVQELIIGDVLLDKDLKPTRVLGISYEFLLNQKFYGFDNQSFFFTDTHLFVGPKANVMKETLTPDQDLFQLYTTSKANLFAQNPLLKYLNVKDFDENTKFNDTLRTSLFHFDPLLHDKPVERDINVFLEPKIYPADTPIYFIQVDSPTGTYFAEGYVCRHEIPPLELWPNTIATLFSIFGTRGFKKLAQLPYSLETIYLIDGVSDNVRMRVKSVLDEEFLSGESAKHHEMNYYCKKQSLANFNLDEMIGKIFNNPTMAALAMELYGGTGSIMSKYMDNPNMPLSECQLQTLQDRIANVIGSQLEISNM
;
A
#
# COMPACT_ATOMS: atom_id res chain seq x y z
N MET A 1 -18.44 12.38 -8.32
CA MET A 1 -18.63 12.41 -6.86
C MET A 1 -18.02 13.64 -6.20
N ILE A 2 -16.70 13.87 -6.25
CA ILE A 2 -16.03 15.04 -5.60
C ILE A 2 -16.67 16.37 -6.00
N ARG A 3 -16.96 16.60 -7.30
CA ARG A 3 -17.72 17.77 -7.76
C ARG A 3 -19.12 17.88 -7.11
N GLY A 4 -19.80 16.74 -6.91
CA GLY A 4 -21.10 16.67 -6.23
C GLY A 4 -21.01 16.96 -4.73
N LEU A 5 -19.99 16.42 -4.05
CA LEU A 5 -19.68 16.73 -2.65
C LEU A 5 -19.34 18.22 -2.48
N SER A 6 -18.59 18.81 -3.39
CA SER A 6 -18.30 20.25 -3.43
C SER A 6 -19.57 21.10 -3.65
N ASN A 7 -20.55 20.60 -4.40
CA ASN A 7 -21.83 21.26 -4.61
C ASN A 7 -22.77 21.14 -3.41
N LEU A 8 -22.71 20.03 -2.67
CA LEU A 8 -23.51 19.77 -1.47
C LEU A 8 -22.91 20.38 -0.20
N HIS A 9 -21.58 20.50 -0.13
CA HIS A 9 -20.84 21.19 0.94
C HIS A 9 -21.51 22.52 1.29
N ASN A 10 -21.89 23.25 0.26
CA ASN A 10 -22.51 24.56 0.29
C ASN A 10 -23.97 24.62 0.78
N ARG A 11 -24.61 23.47 1.03
CA ARG A 11 -26.05 23.34 1.36
C ARG A 11 -26.31 22.77 2.76
N ILE A 12 -25.27 22.39 3.48
CA ILE A 12 -25.36 21.80 4.82
C ILE A 12 -25.34 22.96 5.82
N THR A 13 -26.36 23.05 6.66
CA THR A 13 -26.62 24.25 7.49
C THR A 13 -26.19 24.11 8.95
N ASP A 14 -25.78 22.91 9.41
CA ASP A 14 -25.39 22.69 10.81
C ASP A 14 -24.36 21.55 11.03
N ALA A 15 -23.08 21.86 11.22
CA ALA A 15 -22.05 20.85 11.48
C ALA A 15 -22.22 20.03 12.78
N LYS A 16 -23.08 20.42 13.72
CA LYS A 16 -23.34 19.69 14.97
C LYS A 16 -24.55 18.75 14.88
N PHE A 17 -25.54 19.08 14.05
CA PHE A 17 -26.80 18.33 13.93
C PHE A 17 -27.09 17.81 12.52
N SER A 18 -26.15 17.91 11.57
CA SER A 18 -26.40 17.42 10.21
C SER A 18 -26.47 15.90 10.19
N ASN A 19 -27.70 15.39 10.25
CA ASN A 19 -28.07 14.01 10.05
C ASN A 19 -27.93 13.64 8.56
N VAL A 20 -26.70 13.65 8.04
CA VAL A 20 -26.43 13.35 6.63
C VAL A 20 -26.19 11.85 6.45
N LEU A 21 -27.04 11.25 5.62
CA LEU A 21 -26.90 9.88 5.18
C LEU A 21 -26.58 9.87 3.69
N PHE A 22 -25.45 9.28 3.32
CA PHE A 22 -25.07 9.11 1.92
C PHE A 22 -25.67 7.82 1.41
N VAL A 23 -26.49 7.94 0.38
CA VAL A 23 -27.17 6.79 -0.22
C VAL A 23 -26.63 6.51 -1.61
N PHE A 24 -26.25 5.27 -1.83
CA PHE A 24 -25.97 4.78 -3.18
C PHE A 24 -27.29 4.38 -3.83
N SER A 25 -27.88 5.32 -4.57
CA SER A 25 -29.14 5.10 -5.26
C SER A 25 -28.94 4.30 -6.54
N HIS A 26 -29.99 3.57 -6.93
CA HIS A 26 -29.96 2.63 -8.06
C HIS A 26 -28.95 1.51 -7.85
N TYR A 27 -28.87 1.00 -6.62
CA TYR A 27 -27.92 -0.05 -6.25
C TYR A 27 -27.98 -1.27 -7.18
N CYS A 28 -29.16 -1.59 -7.72
CA CYS A 28 -29.31 -2.72 -8.65
C CYS A 28 -28.59 -2.51 -10.00
N LYS A 29 -28.28 -1.25 -10.37
CA LYS A 29 -27.55 -0.88 -11.59
C LYS A 29 -26.03 -0.92 -11.46
N GLU A 30 -25.50 -1.20 -10.26
CA GLU A 30 -24.05 -1.39 -10.10
C GLU A 30 -23.57 -2.55 -10.97
N SER A 31 -22.55 -2.30 -11.80
CA SER A 31 -22.10 -3.25 -12.82
C SER A 31 -21.39 -4.44 -12.19
N SER A 32 -20.70 -4.21 -11.07
CA SER A 32 -20.03 -5.28 -10.32
C SER A 32 -21.02 -6.08 -9.47
N ARG A 33 -21.23 -7.35 -9.82
CA ARG A 33 -22.03 -8.30 -9.03
C ARG A 33 -21.42 -8.53 -7.64
N GLN A 34 -20.09 -8.48 -7.52
CA GLN A 34 -19.40 -8.59 -6.23
C GLN A 34 -19.77 -7.42 -5.31
N ILE A 35 -19.78 -6.20 -5.84
CA ILE A 35 -20.18 -4.99 -5.09
C ILE A 35 -21.69 -5.00 -4.78
N ARG A 36 -22.53 -5.55 -5.66
CA ARG A 36 -23.97 -5.73 -5.41
C ARG A 36 -24.29 -6.76 -4.31
N ARG A 37 -23.42 -7.74 -4.06
CA ARG A 37 -23.61 -8.70 -2.97
C ARG A 37 -22.95 -8.25 -1.68
N ASN A 38 -21.79 -7.63 -1.80
CA ASN A 38 -21.05 -7.06 -0.70
C ASN A 38 -20.68 -5.60 -1.01
N PRO A 39 -21.55 -4.64 -0.67
CA PRO A 39 -21.29 -3.24 -0.97
C PRO A 39 -20.24 -2.62 -0.04
N GLU A 40 -19.87 -3.27 1.07
CA GLU A 40 -18.95 -2.74 2.07
C GLU A 40 -17.67 -2.15 1.47
N PRO A 41 -16.90 -2.83 0.59
CA PRO A 41 -15.68 -2.25 0.02
C PRO A 41 -15.95 -0.96 -0.74
N ARG A 42 -17.07 -0.88 -1.47
CA ARG A 42 -17.46 0.30 -2.24
C ARG A 42 -17.98 1.40 -1.33
N LEU A 43 -18.76 1.07 -0.31
CA LEU A 43 -19.25 2.00 0.71
C LEU A 43 -18.10 2.56 1.56
N LEU A 44 -17.10 1.75 1.90
CA LEU A 44 -15.86 2.15 2.57
C LEU A 44 -15.07 3.11 1.71
N GLN A 45 -14.83 2.80 0.43
CA GLN A 45 -14.21 3.74 -0.50
C GLN A 45 -14.99 5.06 -0.60
N PHE A 46 -16.32 4.97 -0.69
CA PHE A 46 -17.18 6.15 -0.75
C PHE A 46 -17.08 6.97 0.53
N LYS A 47 -17.09 6.30 1.68
CA LYS A 47 -16.94 6.88 3.01
C LYS A 47 -15.57 7.54 3.17
N GLU A 48 -14.49 6.88 2.78
CA GLU A 48 -13.12 7.43 2.79
C GLU A 48 -13.05 8.70 1.95
N VAL A 49 -13.57 8.68 0.72
CA VAL A 49 -13.55 9.89 -0.12
C VAL A 49 -14.44 11.01 0.46
N ILE A 50 -15.56 10.69 1.11
CA ILE A 50 -16.35 11.70 1.81
C ILE A 50 -15.60 12.23 3.03
N GLU A 51 -14.91 11.37 3.77
CA GLU A 51 -14.15 11.74 4.96
C GLU A 51 -12.90 12.56 4.65
N ASP A 52 -12.26 12.29 3.52
CA ASP A 52 -11.01 12.92 3.10
C ASP A 52 -11.25 14.23 2.34
N TYR A 53 -12.37 14.33 1.60
CA TYR A 53 -12.66 15.48 0.73
C TYR A 53 -13.94 16.25 1.10
N GLY A 54 -14.69 15.78 2.10
CA GLY A 54 -15.92 16.41 2.57
C GLY A 54 -15.78 17.06 3.94
N LEU A 55 -16.62 18.07 4.20
CA LEU A 55 -16.73 18.74 5.50
C LEU A 55 -17.93 18.23 6.32
N PHE A 56 -18.39 17.03 5.99
CA PHE A 56 -19.55 16.42 6.62
C PHE A 56 -19.23 16.00 8.07
N PRO A 57 -20.15 16.19 9.02
CA PRO A 57 -19.93 15.77 10.40
C PRO A 57 -19.70 14.26 10.49
N LYS A 58 -18.75 13.86 11.34
CA LYS A 58 -18.46 12.44 11.59
C LYS A 58 -19.28 11.94 12.79
N PRO A 59 -19.73 10.67 12.80
CA PRO A 59 -19.42 9.62 11.81
C PRO A 59 -20.20 9.76 10.49
N ILE A 60 -19.53 9.43 9.37
CA ILE A 60 -20.18 9.36 8.05
C ILE A 60 -20.97 8.06 7.96
N PHE A 61 -22.26 8.19 7.70
CA PHE A 61 -23.14 7.06 7.45
C PHE A 61 -23.40 6.90 5.97
N THR A 62 -23.29 5.67 5.51
CA THR A 62 -23.57 5.27 4.13
C THR A 62 -24.61 4.15 4.14
N SER A 63 -25.45 4.10 3.11
CA SER A 63 -26.41 3.01 2.89
C SER A 63 -26.61 2.77 1.39
N VAL A 64 -27.06 1.58 1.03
CA VAL A 64 -27.51 1.26 -0.33
C VAL A 64 -29.03 1.36 -0.40
N ILE A 65 -29.55 1.91 -1.50
CA ILE A 65 -31.00 2.01 -1.71
C ILE A 65 -31.36 1.65 -3.16
N GLU A 66 -32.58 1.12 -3.35
CA GLU A 66 -33.17 0.93 -4.67
C GLU A 66 -34.54 1.59 -4.76
N ASN A 67 -34.58 2.76 -5.41
CA ASN A 67 -35.80 3.54 -5.58
C ASN A 67 -36.79 2.89 -6.56
N LYS A 68 -36.32 1.94 -7.37
CA LYS A 68 -37.12 1.24 -8.38
C LYS A 68 -37.13 -0.27 -8.09
N GLY A 69 -37.42 -0.65 -6.83
CA GLY A 69 -37.38 -2.06 -6.42
C GLY A 69 -38.22 -2.96 -7.33
N LYS A 70 -39.45 -2.52 -7.66
CA LYS A 70 -40.35 -3.21 -8.59
C LYS A 70 -39.79 -3.30 -10.02
N ASP A 71 -39.25 -2.21 -10.59
CA ASP A 71 -38.68 -2.23 -11.95
C ASP A 71 -37.42 -3.10 -12.03
N ASN A 72 -36.73 -3.31 -10.91
CA ASN A 72 -35.57 -4.20 -10.80
C ASN A 72 -35.95 -5.61 -10.30
N TYR A 73 -37.25 -5.93 -10.27
CA TYR A 73 -37.77 -7.25 -9.87
C TYR A 73 -37.34 -7.71 -8.47
N LEU A 74 -37.12 -6.77 -7.54
CA LEU A 74 -36.77 -7.10 -6.17
C LEU A 74 -37.97 -7.72 -5.43
N GLN A 75 -37.71 -8.77 -4.66
CA GLN A 75 -38.73 -9.43 -3.86
C GLN A 75 -39.17 -8.50 -2.73
N MET A 76 -40.49 -8.36 -2.57
CA MET A 76 -41.05 -7.67 -1.43
C MET A 76 -41.32 -8.67 -0.31
N ILE A 77 -40.63 -8.53 0.81
CA ILE A 77 -40.79 -9.33 2.02
C ILE A 77 -41.28 -8.39 3.10
N ASN A 78 -42.46 -8.66 3.67
CA ASN A 78 -42.99 -7.89 4.80
C ASN A 78 -43.06 -6.37 4.52
N GLY A 79 -43.46 -5.98 3.30
CA GLY A 79 -43.56 -4.59 2.87
C GLY A 79 -42.22 -3.90 2.53
N ASN A 80 -41.10 -4.62 2.58
CA ASN A 80 -39.77 -4.11 2.24
C ASN A 80 -39.19 -4.85 1.03
N TYR A 81 -38.47 -4.14 0.15
CA TYR A 81 -37.73 -4.76 -0.93
C TYR A 81 -36.42 -5.35 -0.41
N GLU A 82 -36.23 -6.66 -0.63
CA GLU A 82 -34.94 -7.31 -0.39
C GLU A 82 -33.94 -6.89 -1.47
N LEU A 83 -32.87 -6.21 -1.04
CA LEU A 83 -31.78 -5.75 -1.89
C LEU A 83 -30.81 -6.90 -2.19
N PRO A 84 -29.97 -6.78 -3.24
CA PRO A 84 -29.02 -7.83 -3.62
C PRO A 84 -27.97 -8.23 -2.57
N ASN A 85 -27.78 -7.42 -1.53
CA ASN A 85 -26.92 -7.67 -0.37
C ASN A 85 -27.69 -8.22 0.86
N MET A 86 -28.93 -8.69 0.68
CA MET A 86 -29.82 -9.21 1.73
C MET A 86 -30.29 -8.16 2.75
N GLU A 87 -30.05 -6.88 2.50
CA GLU A 87 -30.64 -5.80 3.29
C GLU A 87 -32.07 -5.51 2.79
N TYR A 88 -32.91 -4.95 3.67
CA TYR A 88 -34.31 -4.66 3.34
C TYR A 88 -34.51 -3.16 3.18
N PHE A 89 -34.92 -2.69 2.00
CA PHE A 89 -35.27 -1.30 1.74
C PHE A 89 -36.78 -1.06 1.89
N PRO A 90 -37.25 -0.01 2.60
CA PRO A 90 -36.47 1.07 3.21
C PRO A 90 -35.98 0.80 4.64
N ALA A 91 -36.20 -0.38 5.22
CA ALA A 91 -35.82 -0.67 6.62
C ALA A 91 -34.34 -0.36 6.94
N ASN A 92 -33.40 -0.74 6.07
CA ASN A 92 -31.97 -0.48 6.20
C ASN A 92 -31.68 1.03 6.26
N LEU A 93 -32.34 1.82 5.41
CA LEU A 93 -32.26 3.27 5.38
C LEU A 93 -32.82 3.90 6.67
N LEU A 94 -34.00 3.43 7.12
CA LEU A 94 -34.65 3.91 8.34
C LEU A 94 -33.83 3.61 9.59
N ASN A 95 -33.23 2.42 9.67
CA ASN A 95 -32.35 2.04 10.77
C ASN A 95 -31.12 2.96 10.85
N LYS A 96 -30.57 3.37 9.70
CA LYS A 96 -29.48 4.36 9.67
C LYS A 96 -29.95 5.74 10.12
N PHE A 97 -31.14 6.20 9.72
CA PHE A 97 -31.71 7.46 10.21
C PHE A 97 -31.96 7.45 11.73
N ASP A 98 -32.49 6.35 12.27
CA ASP A 98 -32.69 6.18 13.72
C ASP A 98 -31.35 6.21 14.48
N THR A 99 -30.33 5.52 13.95
CA THR A 99 -28.97 5.53 14.49
C THR A 99 -28.37 6.95 14.49
N ILE A 100 -28.50 7.65 13.36
CA ILE A 100 -27.98 9.01 13.17
C ILE A 100 -28.64 9.98 14.14
N THR A 101 -29.97 9.98 14.21
CA THR A 101 -30.73 10.93 15.04
C THR A 101 -30.57 10.68 16.53
N LYS A 102 -30.54 9.40 16.96
CA LYS A 102 -30.23 9.04 18.37
C LYS A 102 -28.79 9.39 18.74
N GLY A 103 -27.84 9.06 17.87
CA GLY A 103 -26.43 9.38 18.07
C GLY A 103 -26.15 10.88 18.11
N GLY A 104 -26.88 11.67 17.30
CA GLY A 104 -26.82 13.13 17.26
C GLY A 104 -27.67 13.84 18.31
N GLN A 105 -28.37 13.12 19.19
CA GLN A 105 -29.32 13.67 20.18
C GLN A 105 -30.41 14.57 19.56
N ASP A 106 -30.77 14.33 18.29
CA ASP A 106 -31.82 15.08 17.59
C ASP A 106 -33.20 14.50 17.92
N ILE A 107 -33.70 14.88 19.10
CA ILE A 107 -34.97 14.40 19.67
C ILE A 107 -36.14 14.71 18.72
N ILE A 108 -36.10 15.85 18.03
CA ILE A 108 -37.16 16.29 17.11
C ILE A 108 -37.17 15.41 15.86
N ALA A 109 -36.02 15.24 15.19
CA ALA A 109 -35.94 14.39 14.00
C ALA A 109 -36.28 12.93 14.33
N ASN A 110 -35.81 12.42 15.48
CA ASN A 110 -36.17 11.09 15.95
C ASN A 110 -37.70 10.98 16.20
N ALA A 111 -38.32 11.97 16.84
CA ALA A 111 -39.77 12.00 17.02
C ALA A 111 -40.53 12.08 15.67
N ILE A 112 -40.03 12.84 14.69
CA ILE A 112 -40.61 12.94 13.34
C ILE A 112 -40.49 11.61 12.60
N ILE A 113 -39.31 10.96 12.60
CA ILE A 113 -39.11 9.65 11.97
C ILE A 113 -39.99 8.61 12.64
N ASN A 114 -39.99 8.54 13.97
CA ASN A 114 -40.87 7.63 14.69
C ASN A 114 -42.34 7.95 14.43
N ALA A 115 -42.73 9.22 14.24
CA ALA A 115 -44.09 9.61 13.90
C ALA A 115 -44.50 9.27 12.46
N ALA A 116 -43.61 9.49 11.50
CA ALA A 116 -43.83 9.22 10.08
C ALA A 116 -43.80 7.71 9.77
N PHE A 117 -43.08 6.94 10.57
CA PHE A 117 -42.90 5.50 10.42
C PHE A 117 -43.34 4.72 11.68
N ARG A 118 -44.39 5.19 12.38
CA ARG A 118 -44.90 4.58 13.64
C ARG A 118 -45.19 3.08 13.53
N GLU A 119 -45.56 2.64 12.33
CA GLU A 119 -45.95 1.26 12.07
C GLU A 119 -44.81 0.40 11.50
N ARG A 120 -43.55 0.85 11.61
CA ARG A 120 -42.37 0.11 11.11
C ARG A 120 -42.23 -1.31 11.68
N GLU A 121 -42.79 -1.57 12.86
CA GLU A 121 -42.76 -2.88 13.52
C GLU A 121 -43.90 -3.80 13.09
N ASN A 122 -44.92 -3.26 12.40
CA ASN A 122 -46.04 -4.05 11.88
C ASN A 122 -45.92 -4.19 10.35
N PRO A 123 -45.32 -5.29 9.85
CA PRO A 123 -45.10 -5.47 8.41
C PRO A 123 -46.38 -5.59 7.59
N LYS A 124 -47.55 -5.74 8.22
CA LYS A 124 -48.86 -5.80 7.55
C LYS A 124 -49.43 -4.43 7.20
N THR A 125 -48.94 -3.35 7.82
CA THR A 125 -49.50 -2.01 7.64
C THR A 125 -48.51 -1.02 7.03
N PHE A 126 -47.24 -1.41 6.85
CA PHE A 126 -46.25 -0.67 6.05
C PHE A 126 -46.55 -0.78 4.54
N ASN A 127 -47.69 -0.21 4.12
CA ASN A 127 -48.10 -0.16 2.73
C ASN A 127 -47.35 0.96 2.01
N MET A 128 -46.29 0.60 1.31
CA MET A 128 -45.68 1.49 0.32
C MET A 128 -46.66 1.65 -0.87
N THR A 129 -47.51 2.67 -0.81
CA THR A 129 -48.30 3.07 -1.99
C THR A 129 -47.39 3.81 -2.96
N GLU A 130 -47.24 3.26 -4.17
CA GLU A 130 -46.52 3.92 -5.27
C GLU A 130 -47.28 5.19 -5.66
N THR A 131 -46.96 6.28 -4.97
CA THR A 131 -47.62 7.56 -5.18
C THR A 131 -46.73 8.35 -6.12
N ARG A 132 -47.11 8.40 -7.40
CA ARG A 132 -46.41 9.26 -8.37
C ARG A 132 -46.74 10.72 -8.05
N PHE A 133 -45.89 11.33 -7.24
CA PHE A 133 -45.89 12.79 -7.14
C PHE A 133 -45.36 13.34 -8.45
N GLY A 134 -46.19 14.05 -9.20
CA GLY A 134 -45.68 14.88 -10.29
C GLY A 134 -44.61 15.80 -9.72
N LEU A 135 -43.44 15.86 -10.36
CA LEU A 135 -42.42 16.83 -10.01
C LEU A 135 -43.05 18.21 -10.06
N VAL A 136 -43.26 18.77 -8.88
CA VAL A 136 -43.96 20.02 -8.72
C VAL A 136 -43.03 21.11 -9.24
N SER A 137 -43.49 21.96 -10.15
CA SER A 137 -42.61 22.93 -10.81
C SER A 137 -41.89 23.80 -9.77
N ALA A 138 -40.69 24.30 -10.11
CA ALA A 138 -39.97 25.21 -9.23
C ALA A 138 -40.79 26.47 -8.87
N SER A 139 -41.74 26.85 -9.73
CA SER A 139 -42.68 27.95 -9.54
C SER A 139 -43.89 27.61 -8.66
N HIS A 140 -44.11 26.35 -8.31
CA HIS A 140 -45.25 25.94 -7.50
C HIS A 140 -45.14 26.49 -6.07
N SER A 141 -46.20 27.09 -5.54
CA SER A 141 -46.19 27.82 -4.26
C SER A 141 -45.62 27.02 -3.08
N LYS A 142 -45.91 25.72 -2.98
CA LYS A 142 -45.30 24.84 -1.96
C LYS A 142 -43.79 24.63 -2.17
N VAL A 143 -43.34 24.44 -3.41
CA VAL A 143 -41.91 24.29 -3.72
C VAL A 143 -41.21 25.62 -3.54
N ALA A 144 -41.78 26.73 -4.01
CA ALA A 144 -41.28 28.07 -3.74
C ALA A 144 -41.21 28.35 -2.24
N LYS A 145 -42.20 27.91 -1.44
CA LYS A 145 -42.19 28.00 0.03
C LYS A 145 -41.11 27.13 0.66
N TYR A 146 -40.97 25.86 0.28
CA TYR A 146 -39.94 24.97 0.85
C TYR A 146 -38.53 25.32 0.37
N MET A 147 -38.37 25.69 -0.89
CA MET A 147 -37.13 26.26 -1.42
C MET A 147 -36.86 27.59 -0.74
N SER A 148 -37.85 28.43 -0.46
CA SER A 148 -37.70 29.65 0.36
C SER A 148 -37.30 29.33 1.80
N ILE A 149 -37.79 28.24 2.41
CA ILE A 149 -37.40 27.78 3.75
C ILE A 149 -35.99 27.15 3.78
N LEU A 150 -35.65 26.32 2.79
CA LEU A 150 -34.33 25.70 2.65
C LEU A 150 -33.29 26.73 2.23
N SER A 151 -33.66 27.61 1.31
CA SER A 151 -32.85 28.76 0.98
C SER A 151 -32.79 29.70 2.17
N SER A 152 -33.83 29.93 2.99
CA SER A 152 -33.74 30.76 4.19
C SER A 152 -32.88 30.17 5.31
N ALA A 153 -32.83 28.84 5.41
CA ALA A 153 -31.84 28.13 6.23
C ALA A 153 -30.40 28.33 5.71
N THR A 154 -30.20 28.61 4.42
CA THR A 154 -28.94 29.15 3.84
C THR A 154 -28.91 30.68 3.66
N LEU A 155 -29.98 31.45 3.91
CA LEU A 155 -30.06 32.92 3.68
C LEU A 155 -29.94 33.69 5.00
N SER A 156 -29.95 33.02 6.14
CA SER A 156 -29.42 33.61 7.38
C SER A 156 -27.90 33.80 7.32
N VAL A 157 -27.24 33.45 6.20
CA VAL A 157 -25.85 33.81 5.91
C VAL A 157 -25.63 35.29 6.20
N GLY A 158 -26.47 36.22 5.72
CA GLY A 158 -26.28 37.66 5.97
C GLY A 158 -26.60 38.13 7.41
N SER A 159 -27.31 37.35 8.20
CA SER A 159 -27.76 37.75 9.55
C SER A 159 -26.83 37.30 10.68
N THR A 160 -25.91 36.36 10.42
CA THR A 160 -24.93 35.92 11.43
C THR A 160 -23.97 37.06 11.80
N GLU A 161 -23.45 37.04 13.02
CA GLU A 161 -22.45 38.02 13.47
C GLU A 161 -21.19 37.94 12.61
N VAL A 162 -20.70 36.72 12.33
CA VAL A 162 -19.53 36.46 11.49
C VAL A 162 -19.71 37.06 10.08
N SER A 163 -20.86 36.86 9.44
CA SER A 163 -21.08 37.42 8.10
C SER A 163 -21.23 38.93 8.06
N ARG A 164 -21.78 39.55 9.12
CA ARG A 164 -21.81 41.01 9.25
C ARG A 164 -20.40 41.57 9.38
N LEU A 165 -19.57 40.97 10.23
CA LEU A 165 -18.15 41.34 10.36
C LEU A 165 -17.39 41.22 9.02
N LEU A 166 -17.66 40.17 8.25
CA LEU A 166 -17.09 40.00 6.92
C LEU A 166 -17.60 41.07 5.94
N ALA A 167 -18.89 41.41 5.96
CA ALA A 167 -19.46 42.44 5.09
C ALA A 167 -18.91 43.83 5.42
N ASP A 168 -18.83 44.19 6.70
CA ASP A 168 -18.25 45.47 7.15
C ASP A 168 -16.77 45.57 6.75
N SER A 169 -16.02 44.47 6.89
CA SER A 169 -14.64 44.40 6.42
C SER A 169 -14.54 44.46 4.90
N PHE A 170 -15.51 43.92 4.16
CA PHE A 170 -15.53 44.04 2.70
C PHE A 170 -15.76 45.48 2.29
N GLU A 171 -16.65 46.23 2.94
CA GLU A 171 -16.90 47.64 2.59
C GLU A 171 -15.64 48.52 2.71
N THR A 172 -14.79 48.25 3.71
CA THR A 172 -13.51 48.96 3.91
C THR A 172 -12.33 48.41 3.07
N MET A 173 -12.53 47.32 2.33
CA MET A 173 -11.48 46.70 1.50
C MET A 173 -11.07 47.61 0.32
N PRO A 174 -9.78 47.66 -0.05
CA PRO A 174 -9.32 48.38 -1.25
C PRO A 174 -10.10 48.00 -2.53
N THR A 175 -10.50 49.00 -3.31
CA THR A 175 -11.32 48.83 -4.55
C THR A 175 -10.66 47.90 -5.57
N GLN A 176 -9.33 47.87 -5.61
CA GLN A 176 -8.55 46.99 -6.48
C GLN A 176 -8.83 45.51 -6.15
N LEU A 177 -8.81 45.14 -4.86
CA LEU A 177 -9.10 43.77 -4.41
C LEU A 177 -10.56 43.39 -4.65
N LYS A 178 -11.51 44.31 -4.40
CA LYS A 178 -12.94 44.08 -4.69
C LYS A 178 -13.18 43.76 -6.17
N THR A 179 -12.52 44.50 -7.06
CA THR A 179 -12.65 44.30 -8.51
C THR A 179 -11.99 43.01 -8.98
N GLN A 180 -10.82 42.68 -8.42
CA GLN A 180 -10.08 41.47 -8.78
C GLN A 180 -10.76 40.19 -8.25
N PHE A 181 -11.40 40.26 -7.09
CA PHE A 181 -12.01 39.13 -6.39
C PHE A 181 -13.46 39.42 -5.93
N PRO A 182 -14.39 39.64 -6.87
CA PRO A 182 -15.75 40.10 -6.55
C PRO A 182 -16.58 39.10 -5.73
N ASN A 183 -16.18 37.83 -5.70
CA ASN A 183 -16.90 36.75 -5.01
C ASN A 183 -16.31 36.38 -3.64
N ALA A 184 -15.26 37.07 -3.16
CA ALA A 184 -14.57 36.70 -1.92
C ALA A 184 -15.50 36.73 -0.69
N LEU A 185 -16.34 37.76 -0.58
CA LEU A 185 -17.29 37.91 0.53
C LEU A 185 -18.33 36.77 0.55
N SER A 186 -19.02 36.55 -0.57
CA SER A 186 -20.09 35.55 -0.66
C SER A 186 -19.55 34.14 -0.47
N TYR A 187 -18.33 33.87 -0.93
CA TYR A 187 -17.62 32.62 -0.69
C TYR A 187 -17.37 32.39 0.82
N LEU A 188 -16.75 33.34 1.52
CA LEU A 188 -16.43 33.18 2.94
C LEU A 188 -17.67 33.10 3.83
N GLN A 189 -18.65 33.99 3.63
CA GLN A 189 -19.87 33.98 4.42
C GLN A 189 -20.60 32.63 4.32
N LYS A 190 -20.64 32.05 3.11
CA LYS A 190 -21.18 30.71 2.87
C LYS A 190 -20.34 29.63 3.55
N TYR A 191 -19.02 29.69 3.41
CA TYR A 191 -18.10 28.72 3.99
C TYR A 191 -18.22 28.65 5.52
N PHE A 192 -18.23 29.81 6.20
CA PHE A 192 -18.36 29.89 7.67
C PHE A 192 -19.74 29.44 8.14
N ASN A 193 -20.81 29.85 7.45
CA ASN A 193 -22.17 29.46 7.82
C ASN A 193 -22.37 27.94 7.72
N VAL A 194 -21.83 27.29 6.68
CA VAL A 194 -21.87 25.83 6.51
C VAL A 194 -21.16 25.11 7.66
N ARG A 195 -20.04 25.65 8.15
CA ARG A 195 -19.29 25.09 9.29
C ARG A 195 -19.88 25.50 10.65
N ASN A 196 -21.06 26.11 10.66
CA ASN A 196 -21.79 26.58 11.85
C ASN A 196 -21.02 27.62 12.69
N PHE A 197 -20.18 28.43 12.04
CA PHE A 197 -19.54 29.58 12.66
C PHE A 197 -20.46 30.80 12.53
N ARG A 198 -21.40 30.94 13.47
CA ARG A 198 -22.44 31.99 13.41
C ARG A 198 -22.09 33.21 14.27
N SER A 199 -21.30 33.02 15.31
CA SER A 199 -20.83 34.03 16.24
C SER A 199 -19.30 34.03 16.34
N LYS A 200 -18.75 35.11 16.91
CA LYS A 200 -17.29 35.20 17.15
C LYS A 200 -16.78 34.09 18.07
N ASN A 201 -17.60 33.64 19.01
CA ASN A 201 -17.26 32.57 19.95
C ASN A 201 -17.19 31.20 19.29
N ASP A 202 -17.85 31.01 18.15
CA ASP A 202 -17.77 29.76 17.40
C ASP A 202 -16.41 29.63 16.69
N LEU A 203 -15.74 30.74 16.38
CA LEU A 203 -14.46 30.74 15.66
C LEU A 203 -13.37 30.00 16.46
N PRO A 204 -12.49 29.26 15.78
CA PRO A 204 -11.42 28.53 16.44
C PRO A 204 -10.47 29.49 17.16
N GLN A 205 -10.13 29.16 18.41
CA GLN A 205 -9.27 29.97 19.27
C GLN A 205 -7.83 29.45 19.34
N THR A 206 -7.60 28.17 19.03
CA THR A 206 -6.26 27.56 19.07
C THR A 206 -5.59 27.66 17.70
N THR A 207 -4.28 27.84 17.67
CA THR A 207 -3.49 27.89 16.43
C THR A 207 -3.75 26.68 15.53
N VAL A 208 -3.83 25.48 16.10
CA VAL A 208 -4.11 24.25 15.35
C VAL A 208 -5.49 24.28 14.70
N ALA A 209 -6.53 24.66 15.44
CA ALA A 209 -7.89 24.71 14.90
C ALA A 209 -8.05 25.84 13.86
N ILE A 210 -7.33 26.95 14.02
CA ILE A 210 -7.26 28.02 13.02
C ILE A 210 -6.60 27.48 11.74
N LEU A 211 -5.48 26.77 11.83
CA LEU A 211 -4.82 26.18 10.65
C LEU A 211 -5.69 25.13 9.96
N GLU A 212 -6.39 24.27 10.71
CA GLU A 212 -7.38 23.32 10.16
C GLU A 212 -8.53 24.02 9.43
N LEU A 213 -8.93 25.19 9.93
CA LEU A 213 -9.90 26.03 9.25
C LEU A 213 -9.33 26.61 7.94
N LEU A 214 -8.15 27.22 8.01
CA LEU A 214 -7.51 27.90 6.87
C LEU A 214 -7.11 26.95 5.75
N GLU A 215 -6.74 25.69 6.06
CA GLU A 215 -6.38 24.69 5.05
C GLU A 215 -7.52 24.40 4.05
N GLY A 216 -8.78 24.54 4.49
CA GLY A 216 -9.95 24.35 3.63
C GLY A 216 -10.40 25.60 2.87
N ILE A 217 -9.68 26.72 2.99
CA ILE A 217 -10.02 28.00 2.36
C ILE A 217 -9.04 28.27 1.20
N ASN A 218 -9.52 28.86 0.10
CA ASN A 218 -8.64 29.27 -1.00
C ASN A 218 -7.80 30.50 -0.61
N MET A 219 -6.67 30.26 0.05
CA MET A 219 -5.77 31.30 0.54
C MET A 219 -4.94 32.01 -0.54
N LYS A 220 -5.16 31.70 -1.84
CA LYS A 220 -4.53 32.41 -2.96
C LYS A 220 -5.22 33.74 -3.28
N ASP A 221 -6.45 33.92 -2.81
CA ASP A 221 -7.24 35.12 -3.02
C ASP A 221 -6.91 36.15 -1.92
N GLU A 222 -6.29 37.27 -2.31
CA GLU A 222 -5.87 38.31 -1.37
C GLU A 222 -7.05 38.99 -0.68
N ALA A 223 -8.22 39.07 -1.33
CA ALA A 223 -9.43 39.59 -0.70
C ALA A 223 -9.94 38.64 0.38
N VAL A 224 -9.85 37.32 0.17
CA VAL A 224 -10.19 36.32 1.19
C VAL A 224 -9.29 36.46 2.42
N VAL A 225 -7.97 36.59 2.23
CA VAL A 225 -7.02 36.79 3.34
C VAL A 225 -7.34 38.08 4.09
N TYR A 226 -7.58 39.18 3.37
CA TYR A 226 -7.96 40.46 3.97
C TYR A 226 -9.20 40.34 4.87
N LEU A 227 -10.24 39.64 4.41
CA LEU A 227 -11.49 39.47 5.17
C LEU A 227 -11.30 38.63 6.43
N LEU A 228 -10.50 37.57 6.36
CA LEU A 228 -10.19 36.73 7.53
C LEU A 228 -9.45 37.53 8.61
N GLU A 229 -8.45 38.31 8.20
CA GLU A 229 -7.58 39.03 9.12
C GLU A 229 -8.22 40.31 9.67
N ASN A 230 -8.91 41.08 8.84
CA ASN A 230 -9.50 42.34 9.25
C ASN A 230 -10.91 42.18 9.82
N GLY A 231 -11.73 41.33 9.20
CA GLY A 231 -13.10 41.07 9.64
C GLY A 231 -13.17 40.13 10.84
N LEU A 232 -12.50 38.98 10.77
CA LEU A 232 -12.63 37.93 11.80
C LEU A 232 -11.46 37.88 12.79
N LYS A 233 -10.40 38.65 12.56
CA LYS A 233 -9.13 38.60 13.33
C LYS A 233 -8.49 37.21 13.33
N LEU A 234 -8.79 36.40 12.32
CA LEU A 234 -8.16 35.11 12.09
C LEU A 234 -6.88 35.33 11.29
N THR A 235 -5.77 35.44 12.01
CA THR A 235 -4.44 35.57 11.41
C THR A 235 -3.78 34.21 11.34
N ALA A 236 -3.25 33.85 10.16
CA ALA A 236 -2.39 32.70 10.05
C ALA A 236 -1.13 32.91 10.89
N SER A 237 -0.76 31.87 11.63
CA SER A 237 0.49 31.91 12.39
C SER A 237 1.68 31.91 11.44
N THR A 238 2.75 32.57 11.88
CA THR A 238 4.06 32.42 11.27
C THR A 238 4.48 30.95 11.34
N PHE A 239 5.15 30.45 10.31
CA PHE A 239 5.60 29.07 10.30
C PHE A 239 6.50 28.80 11.53
N PRO A 240 6.15 27.81 12.37
CA PRO A 240 6.72 27.70 13.72
C PRO A 240 8.18 27.21 13.71
N GLN A 241 8.62 26.59 12.61
CA GLN A 241 9.98 26.09 12.47
C GLN A 241 10.84 27.01 11.61
N LYS A 242 12.15 26.90 11.79
CA LYS A 242 13.11 27.59 10.93
C LYS A 242 13.05 27.02 9.52
N VAL A 243 12.53 27.78 8.58
CA VAL A 243 12.59 27.46 7.14
C VAL A 243 14.06 27.46 6.74
N VAL A 244 14.61 26.30 6.37
CA VAL A 244 16.04 26.18 6.05
C VAL A 244 16.37 26.57 4.60
N ALA A 245 15.38 26.67 3.72
CA ALA A 245 15.59 27.21 2.37
C ALA A 245 16.06 28.67 2.46
N GLY A 246 17.07 29.02 1.67
CA GLY A 246 17.77 30.30 1.73
C GLY A 246 18.91 30.37 2.75
N TYR A 247 19.05 29.41 3.67
CA TYR A 247 20.16 29.42 4.62
C TYR A 247 21.45 28.87 4.01
N SER A 248 22.57 29.37 4.53
CA SER A 248 23.89 28.86 4.21
C SER A 248 24.08 27.40 4.62
N PHE A 249 24.92 26.69 3.89
CA PHE A 249 25.22 25.28 4.10
C PHE A 249 26.72 25.03 4.04
N ASN A 250 27.24 24.34 5.05
CA ASN A 250 28.64 23.94 5.12
C ASN A 250 28.77 22.48 4.68
N VAL A 251 29.25 22.25 3.46
CA VAL A 251 29.42 20.90 2.90
C VAL A 251 30.50 20.07 3.60
N LEU A 252 31.52 20.70 4.19
CA LEU A 252 32.56 20.00 4.95
C LEU A 252 32.01 19.40 6.23
N ARG A 253 31.00 20.06 6.83
CA ARG A 253 30.30 19.63 8.05
C ARG A 253 28.97 18.91 7.80
N ASP A 254 28.46 18.89 6.56
CA ASP A 254 27.12 18.40 6.17
C ASP A 254 25.99 18.98 7.03
N SER A 255 26.05 20.30 7.27
CA SER A 255 25.15 20.99 8.18
C SER A 255 24.69 22.35 7.66
N VAL A 256 23.41 22.68 7.89
CA VAL A 256 22.85 24.02 7.67
C VAL A 256 23.43 24.98 8.72
N LEU A 257 23.88 26.14 8.26
CA LEU A 257 24.40 27.21 9.10
C LEU A 257 23.28 28.15 9.56
N PRO A 258 23.43 28.83 10.70
CA PRO A 258 22.37 29.66 11.24
C PRO A 258 22.17 30.98 10.50
N ILE A 259 23.09 31.36 9.60
CA ILE A 259 23.10 32.62 8.84
C ILE A 259 22.54 32.38 7.43
N SER A 260 21.77 33.34 6.92
CA SER A 260 21.25 33.36 5.55
C SER A 260 21.90 34.49 4.76
N PRO A 261 22.41 34.24 3.53
CA PRO A 261 22.85 35.32 2.65
C PRO A 261 21.67 36.09 2.04
N TYR A 262 20.42 35.66 2.27
CA TYR A 262 19.21 36.30 1.77
C TYR A 262 18.47 37.04 2.87
N LYS A 263 17.73 38.08 2.47
CA LYS A 263 16.79 38.78 3.32
C LYS A 263 15.53 37.93 3.54
N LEU A 264 15.50 37.22 4.66
CA LEU A 264 14.37 36.41 5.13
C LEU A 264 13.64 37.16 6.26
N ASP A 265 13.22 38.40 5.99
CA ASP A 265 12.65 39.28 7.01
C ASP A 265 11.23 38.84 7.42
N ASN A 266 11.00 38.77 8.73
CA ASN A 266 9.68 38.49 9.30
C ASN A 266 8.67 39.63 9.11
N ASN A 267 9.10 40.75 8.51
CA ASN A 267 8.24 41.91 8.26
C ASN A 267 7.44 41.76 6.95
N ASN A 268 7.94 40.99 5.99
CA ASN A 268 7.31 40.76 4.69
C ASN A 268 6.92 39.30 4.54
N LEU A 269 5.90 38.90 5.29
CA LEU A 269 5.39 37.54 5.27
C LEU A 269 4.20 37.44 4.31
N LYS A 270 4.21 36.42 3.46
CA LYS A 270 3.09 36.04 2.60
C LYS A 270 2.44 34.75 3.08
N MET A 271 1.14 34.65 2.84
CA MET A 271 0.40 33.43 3.10
C MET A 271 0.85 32.32 2.16
N SER A 272 1.05 31.12 2.68
CA SER A 272 1.40 29.94 1.91
C SER A 272 0.21 29.00 1.72
N PRO A 273 0.24 28.09 0.73
CA PRO A 273 -0.83 27.10 0.53
C PRO A 273 -1.08 26.18 1.73
N ILE A 274 -0.09 26.02 2.62
CA ILE A 274 -0.17 25.21 3.85
C ILE A 274 -0.77 25.98 5.04
N GLY A 275 -1.30 27.18 4.82
CA GLY A 275 -2.00 27.97 5.85
C GLY A 275 -1.09 28.75 6.79
N PHE A 276 0.23 28.69 6.61
CA PHE A 276 1.21 29.47 7.39
C PHE A 276 1.68 30.70 6.64
N ARG A 277 2.15 31.70 7.39
CA ARG A 277 2.89 32.85 6.84
C ARG A 277 4.39 32.53 6.71
N LEU A 278 4.95 32.81 5.53
CA LEU A 278 6.34 32.57 5.15
C LEU A 278 6.99 33.84 4.58
N PRO A 279 8.31 34.04 4.69
CA PRO A 279 8.99 35.15 4.02
C PRO A 279 8.74 35.13 2.50
N GLU A 280 8.54 36.29 1.88
CA GLU A 280 8.28 36.41 0.44
C GLU A 280 9.38 35.79 -0.46
N ALA A 281 10.61 35.74 0.05
CA ALA A 281 11.73 35.07 -0.59
C ALA A 281 11.56 33.54 -0.72
N ILE A 282 10.58 32.94 -0.02
CA ILE A 282 10.33 31.50 -0.02
C ILE A 282 8.99 31.19 -0.67
N THR A 283 9.00 30.35 -1.69
CA THR A 283 7.79 29.76 -2.27
C THR A 283 7.50 28.42 -1.62
N CYS A 284 6.21 28.10 -1.45
CA CYS A 284 5.76 26.83 -0.87
C CYS A 284 4.79 26.13 -1.82
N THR A 285 5.08 24.88 -2.14
CA THR A 285 4.22 24.01 -2.96
C THR A 285 3.74 22.83 -2.14
N LYS A 286 2.43 22.56 -2.14
CA LYS A 286 1.89 21.32 -1.56
C LYS A 286 2.25 20.14 -2.45
N GLU A 287 2.74 19.08 -1.83
CA GLU A 287 3.12 17.85 -2.51
C GLU A 287 2.82 16.66 -1.60
N SER A 288 2.18 15.62 -2.13
CA SER A 288 1.82 14.42 -1.36
C SER A 288 2.52 13.20 -1.94
N ASN A 289 3.84 13.12 -1.76
CA ASN A 289 4.63 11.99 -2.23
C ASN A 289 5.47 11.41 -1.10
N ASN A 290 5.40 10.10 -0.91
CA ASN A 290 6.18 9.43 0.13
C ASN A 290 7.29 8.61 -0.54
N PHE A 291 8.50 8.66 0.00
CA PHE A 291 9.62 7.91 -0.57
C PHE A 291 10.51 7.30 0.50
N ASN A 292 11.26 6.27 0.09
CA ASN A 292 12.21 5.57 0.94
C ASN A 292 13.62 6.02 0.59
N LEU A 293 14.43 6.32 1.60
CA LEU A 293 15.85 6.57 1.43
C LEU A 293 16.63 5.42 2.09
N LEU A 294 17.24 4.60 1.23
CA LEU A 294 18.21 3.58 1.59
C LEU A 294 19.27 3.49 0.50
N GLN A 295 20.48 3.96 0.79
CA GLN A 295 21.61 3.80 -0.10
C GLN A 295 22.71 2.99 0.59
N ILE A 296 23.04 1.86 -0.01
CA ILE A 296 24.06 0.94 0.50
C ILE A 296 25.35 1.19 -0.25
N VAL A 297 26.43 1.41 0.51
CA VAL A 297 27.79 1.59 0.00
C VAL A 297 28.75 0.73 0.80
N ASN A 298 29.79 0.23 0.13
CA ASN A 298 30.70 -0.73 0.76
C ASN A 298 31.65 -0.01 1.74
N THR A 299 32.33 1.05 1.27
CA THR A 299 33.38 1.74 2.01
C THR A 299 32.96 3.16 2.42
N ARG A 300 33.59 3.66 3.48
CA ARG A 300 33.41 5.05 3.95
C ARG A 300 33.82 6.07 2.90
N ASP A 301 34.92 5.83 2.18
CA ASP A 301 35.38 6.73 1.13
C ASP A 301 34.34 6.85 0.00
N LYS A 302 33.75 5.73 -0.44
CA LYS A 302 32.69 5.74 -1.46
C LYS A 302 31.44 6.50 -0.98
N TYR A 303 31.07 6.36 0.30
CA TYR A 303 30.00 7.17 0.90
C TYR A 303 30.30 8.67 0.77
N VAL A 304 31.51 9.08 1.18
CA VAL A 304 31.91 10.49 1.18
C VAL A 304 31.91 11.03 -0.25
N ARG A 305 32.47 10.31 -1.23
CA ARG A 305 32.44 10.71 -2.65
C ARG A 305 31.02 10.88 -3.19
N ASN A 306 30.16 9.87 -3.03
CA ASN A 306 28.77 9.95 -3.47
C ASN A 306 28.04 11.15 -2.84
N ARG A 307 28.33 11.45 -1.57
CA ARG A 307 27.70 12.57 -0.87
C ARG A 307 28.22 13.91 -1.36
N ILE A 308 29.52 14.04 -1.63
CA ILE A 308 30.14 15.24 -2.24
C ILE A 308 29.53 15.50 -3.62
N GLU A 309 29.41 14.47 -4.46
CA GLU A 309 28.78 14.58 -5.78
C GLU A 309 27.31 14.99 -5.67
N SER A 310 26.58 14.53 -4.63
CA SER A 310 25.20 14.96 -4.38
C SER A 310 25.05 16.44 -4.04
N PHE A 311 26.14 17.13 -3.68
CA PHE A 311 26.18 18.59 -3.53
C PHE A 311 26.49 19.32 -4.84
N GLY A 312 26.72 18.60 -5.94
CA GLY A 312 27.11 19.17 -7.23
C GLY A 312 28.59 19.54 -7.31
N ILE A 313 29.45 18.96 -6.47
CA ILE A 313 30.90 19.21 -6.47
C ILE A 313 31.59 18.15 -7.34
N ASN A 314 32.39 18.59 -8.33
CA ASN A 314 33.21 17.68 -9.13
C ASN A 314 34.35 17.11 -8.28
N MET A 315 34.43 15.79 -8.16
CA MET A 315 35.47 15.09 -7.41
C MET A 315 36.89 15.39 -7.89
N GLU A 316 37.10 15.75 -9.17
CA GLU A 316 38.41 16.14 -9.72
C GLU A 316 38.97 17.41 -9.08
N THR A 317 38.10 18.25 -8.52
CA THR A 317 38.47 19.49 -7.84
C THR A 317 38.75 19.31 -6.35
N VAL A 318 38.51 18.11 -5.81
CA VAL A 318 38.68 17.78 -4.40
C VAL A 318 40.06 17.13 -4.21
N GLY A 319 40.91 17.77 -3.39
CA GLY A 319 42.26 17.27 -3.14
C GLY A 319 42.29 16.07 -2.19
N SER A 320 41.41 16.06 -1.17
CA SER A 320 41.29 14.96 -0.21
C SER A 320 39.87 14.87 0.36
N THR A 321 39.33 13.66 0.48
CA THR A 321 38.04 13.39 1.14
C THR A 321 38.11 13.54 2.66
N GLU A 322 39.29 13.61 3.26
CA GLU A 322 39.49 13.76 4.71
C GLU A 322 39.06 15.15 5.23
N LEU A 323 39.10 16.17 4.37
CA LEU A 323 38.65 17.53 4.69
C LEU A 323 37.15 17.60 5.05
N PHE A 324 36.37 16.66 4.55
CA PHE A 324 34.92 16.57 4.79
C PHE A 324 34.65 15.91 6.15
N THR A 325 35.20 16.49 7.20
CA THR A 325 35.23 15.95 8.56
C THR A 325 33.84 15.56 9.10
N GLY A 326 32.77 16.28 8.73
CA GLY A 326 31.40 15.92 9.08
C GLY A 326 30.98 14.61 8.43
N LEU A 327 31.25 14.48 7.12
CA LEU A 327 31.00 13.27 6.35
C LEU A 327 31.88 12.10 6.79
N GLN A 328 33.06 12.35 7.36
CA GLN A 328 33.95 11.31 7.90
C GLN A 328 33.53 10.83 9.29
N ARG A 329 32.94 11.69 10.12
CA ARG A 329 32.52 11.36 11.50
C ARG A 329 31.13 10.74 11.61
N LYS A 330 30.15 11.23 10.84
CA LYS A 330 28.76 10.75 10.92
C LYS A 330 28.29 10.19 9.57
N ILE A 331 27.57 9.08 9.58
CA ILE A 331 26.84 8.58 8.41
C ILE A 331 25.46 9.27 8.44
N LYS A 332 25.08 9.91 7.33
CA LYS A 332 23.75 10.52 7.19
C LYS A 332 22.67 9.45 7.23
N GLU A 333 21.55 9.74 7.87
CA GLU A 333 20.41 8.81 7.96
C GLU A 333 19.93 8.41 6.54
N GLY A 334 19.55 7.14 6.35
CA GLY A 334 19.22 6.58 5.03
C GLY A 334 20.42 6.08 4.22
N PHE A 335 21.65 6.24 4.72
CA PHE A 335 22.85 5.63 4.13
C PHE A 335 23.39 4.52 5.03
N PHE A 336 23.88 3.45 4.40
CA PHE A 336 24.50 2.31 5.09
C PHE A 336 25.89 2.06 4.53
N VAL A 337 26.92 2.15 5.39
CA VAL A 337 28.33 1.94 5.03
C VAL A 337 28.78 0.61 5.61
N ARG A 338 28.88 -0.43 4.78
CA ARG A 338 29.08 -1.81 5.24
C ARG A 338 30.27 -1.95 6.21
N ASP A 339 31.42 -1.42 5.85
CA ASP A 339 32.66 -1.59 6.62
C ASP A 339 32.63 -0.88 7.99
N SER A 340 31.82 0.17 8.12
CA SER A 340 31.72 0.97 9.36
C SER A 340 30.51 0.58 10.23
N SER A 341 29.47 0.02 9.60
CA SER A 341 28.20 -0.27 10.25
C SER A 341 28.09 -1.70 10.78
N CYS A 342 29.01 -2.58 10.39
CA CYS A 342 29.14 -3.93 10.92
C CYS A 342 30.40 -4.03 11.79
N SER A 343 30.23 -4.12 13.11
CA SER A 343 31.34 -4.29 14.06
C SER A 343 30.98 -5.37 15.09
N ASN A 344 31.97 -6.16 15.54
CA ASN A 344 31.77 -7.21 16.54
C ASN A 344 30.62 -8.18 16.20
N ASN A 345 30.53 -8.61 14.94
CA ASN A 345 29.45 -9.45 14.39
C ASN A 345 28.04 -8.85 14.43
N VAL A 346 27.86 -7.61 14.90
CA VAL A 346 26.58 -6.90 14.86
C VAL A 346 26.59 -5.88 13.74
N CYS A 347 25.64 -5.99 12.82
CA CYS A 347 25.38 -4.98 11.81
C CYS A 347 24.22 -4.10 12.26
N SER A 348 24.44 -2.78 12.35
CA SER A 348 23.40 -1.80 12.64
C SER A 348 23.21 -0.85 11.46
N PHE A 349 21.96 -0.56 11.10
CA PHE A 349 21.65 0.29 9.95
C PHE A 349 20.37 1.07 10.14
N VAL A 350 20.23 2.14 9.36
CA VAL A 350 19.11 3.08 9.43
C VAL A 350 18.55 3.27 8.03
N ALA A 351 17.29 2.89 7.83
CA ALA A 351 16.52 3.30 6.66
C ALA A 351 15.57 4.42 7.04
N SER A 352 15.25 5.31 6.10
CA SER A 352 14.35 6.44 6.38
C SER A 352 13.13 6.40 5.46
N ARG A 353 11.93 6.47 6.02
CA ARG A 353 10.67 6.71 5.30
C ARG A 353 10.32 8.18 5.40
N TYR A 354 10.24 8.88 4.27
CA TYR A 354 9.83 10.28 4.20
C TYR A 354 8.36 10.41 3.81
N TYR A 355 7.65 11.27 4.52
CA TYR A 355 6.28 11.70 4.23
C TYR A 355 6.33 13.16 3.80
N LYS A 356 6.39 13.42 2.49
CA LYS A 356 6.40 14.79 1.95
C LYS A 356 4.98 15.32 1.97
N LEU A 357 4.79 16.49 2.58
CA LEU A 357 3.54 17.25 2.55
C LEU A 357 3.66 18.52 1.72
N PHE A 358 4.86 19.09 1.68
CA PHE A 358 5.14 20.29 0.91
C PHE A 358 6.65 20.45 0.65
N GLN A 359 6.99 21.38 -0.21
CA GLN A 359 8.36 21.79 -0.49
C GLN A 359 8.48 23.31 -0.37
N PHE A 360 9.58 23.75 0.22
CA PHE A 360 10.01 25.14 0.21
C PHE A 360 11.12 25.32 -0.81
N ASP A 361 10.97 26.34 -1.64
CA ASP A 361 11.96 26.74 -2.63
C ASP A 361 12.33 28.21 -2.40
N LEU A 362 13.61 28.51 -2.47
CA LEU A 362 14.08 29.88 -2.49
C LEU A 362 13.75 30.49 -3.85
N ASN A 363 12.98 31.58 -3.85
CA ASN A 363 12.58 32.30 -5.05
C ASN A 363 13.82 32.80 -5.81
N THR A 364 13.80 32.72 -7.15
CA THR A 364 14.86 33.27 -8.00
C THR A 364 14.99 34.78 -7.88
N SER A 365 13.92 35.49 -7.47
CA SER A 365 13.95 36.93 -7.20
C SER A 365 14.32 37.30 -5.77
N ALA A 366 14.76 36.34 -4.94
CA ALA A 366 15.12 36.61 -3.55
C ALA A 366 16.32 37.57 -3.47
N GLN A 367 16.19 38.61 -2.65
CA GLN A 367 17.23 39.63 -2.50
C GLN A 367 18.29 39.18 -1.49
N LEU A 368 19.55 39.45 -1.80
CA LEU A 368 20.65 39.22 -0.87
C LEU A 368 20.57 40.19 0.32
N HIS A 369 20.99 39.71 1.48
CA HIS A 369 21.07 40.51 2.70
C HIS A 369 22.14 41.59 2.55
N PRO A 370 21.88 42.86 2.97
CA PRO A 370 22.87 43.94 2.85
C PRO A 370 24.22 43.63 3.51
N ASP A 371 24.22 42.99 4.68
CA ASP A 371 25.45 42.59 5.35
C ASP A 371 26.25 41.54 4.58
N PHE A 372 25.57 40.63 3.89
CA PHE A 372 26.23 39.66 3.01
C PHE A 372 26.85 40.36 1.80
N ILE A 373 26.11 41.29 1.17
CA ILE A 373 26.64 42.13 0.06
C ILE A 373 27.90 42.89 0.50
N LYS A 374 27.83 43.56 1.67
CA LYS A 374 28.97 44.27 2.25
C LYS A 374 30.15 43.32 2.50
N ARG A 375 29.89 42.13 3.05
CA ARG A 375 30.91 41.12 3.30
C ARG A 375 31.59 40.67 2.01
N VAL A 376 30.82 40.38 0.96
CA VAL A 376 31.35 39.97 -0.36
C VAL A 376 32.14 41.09 -1.04
N ASN A 377 31.68 42.34 -0.95
CA ASN A 377 32.41 43.48 -1.50
C ASN A 377 33.79 43.65 -0.85
N ASN A 378 33.91 43.35 0.44
CA ASN A 378 35.17 43.39 1.18
C ASN A 378 36.10 42.19 0.90
N LEU A 379 35.64 41.16 0.19
CA LEU A 379 36.51 40.05 -0.21
C LEU A 379 37.44 40.48 -1.35
N THR A 380 38.74 40.32 -1.15
CA THR A 380 39.77 40.49 -2.18
C THR A 380 40.08 39.16 -2.86
N ALA A 381 40.77 39.21 -4.00
CA ALA A 381 41.32 37.99 -4.60
C ALA A 381 42.20 37.26 -3.57
N PHE A 382 42.13 35.93 -3.58
CA PHE A 382 42.90 35.12 -2.64
C PHE A 382 44.41 35.35 -2.84
N ASP A 383 45.11 35.62 -1.74
CA ASP A 383 46.55 35.84 -1.70
C ASP A 383 47.14 34.91 -0.63
N GLU A 384 47.83 33.86 -1.09
CA GLU A 384 48.46 32.85 -0.23
C GLU A 384 49.61 33.40 0.61
N SER A 385 50.17 34.55 0.21
CA SER A 385 51.27 35.22 0.91
C SER A 385 50.78 36.18 2.02
N ALA A 386 49.46 36.42 2.11
CA ALA A 386 48.87 37.34 3.07
C ALA A 386 47.98 36.60 4.09
N TYR A 387 48.45 36.52 5.34
CA TYR A 387 47.73 35.86 6.43
C TYR A 387 46.31 36.44 6.66
N GLU A 388 46.14 37.75 6.51
CA GLU A 388 44.84 38.41 6.63
C GLU A 388 43.85 37.96 5.54
N SER A 389 44.33 37.71 4.32
CA SER A 389 43.51 37.21 3.21
C SER A 389 42.90 35.86 3.56
N ILE A 390 43.72 34.92 4.07
CA ILE A 390 43.27 33.58 4.48
C ILE A 390 42.29 33.65 5.65
N ASN A 391 42.56 34.50 6.64
CA ASN A 391 41.62 34.68 7.76
C ASN A 391 40.29 35.26 7.31
N SER A 392 40.30 36.19 6.36
CA SER A 392 39.07 36.75 5.78
C SER A 392 38.24 35.68 5.09
N TRP A 393 38.88 34.80 4.30
CA TRP A 393 38.22 33.67 3.63
C TRP A 393 37.75 32.59 4.61
N ASN A 394 38.56 32.22 5.58
CA ASN A 394 38.17 31.26 6.63
C ASN A 394 36.96 31.78 7.43
N ALA A 395 36.97 33.06 7.80
CA ALA A 395 35.84 33.69 8.47
C ALA A 395 34.59 33.69 7.56
N PHE A 396 34.75 34.02 6.27
CA PHE A 396 33.64 33.96 5.31
C PHE A 396 33.02 32.56 5.19
N PHE A 397 33.83 31.51 5.03
CA PHE A 397 33.33 30.13 4.92
C PHE A 397 32.80 29.57 6.25
N ASN A 398 33.28 30.06 7.40
CA ASN A 398 32.72 29.72 8.70
C ASN A 398 31.32 30.30 8.89
N ASP A 399 31.11 31.55 8.44
CA ASP A 399 29.83 32.25 8.58
C ASP A 399 28.79 31.76 7.55
N TYR A 400 29.18 31.68 6.27
CA TYR A 400 28.28 31.45 5.14
C TYR A 400 28.43 30.10 4.45
N GLY A 401 29.43 29.29 4.83
CA GLY A 401 29.69 28.02 4.15
C GLY A 401 30.04 28.21 2.68
N THR A 402 29.91 27.14 1.90
CA THR A 402 30.20 27.16 0.46
C THR A 402 28.95 27.08 -0.40
N HIS A 403 27.82 26.71 0.20
CA HIS A 403 26.56 26.46 -0.50
C HIS A 403 25.40 27.17 0.21
N VAL A 404 24.28 27.26 -0.49
CA VAL A 404 22.99 27.69 0.05
C VAL A 404 21.99 26.56 -0.17
N VAL A 405 21.09 26.34 0.79
CA VAL A 405 19.95 25.44 0.61
C VAL A 405 18.95 26.11 -0.33
N LYS A 406 18.86 25.63 -1.57
CA LYS A 406 17.91 26.14 -2.57
C LYS A 406 16.50 25.62 -2.32
N SER A 407 16.37 24.36 -1.91
CA SER A 407 15.09 23.71 -1.66
C SER A 407 15.13 22.83 -0.42
N ALA A 408 14.00 22.78 0.30
CA ALA A 408 13.81 21.96 1.49
C ALA A 408 12.43 21.29 1.49
N LEU A 409 12.37 20.03 1.92
CA LEU A 409 11.14 19.26 2.10
C LEU A 409 10.54 19.54 3.47
N GLY A 410 9.21 19.65 3.54
CA GLY A 410 8.48 19.67 4.79
C GLY A 410 7.50 18.50 4.91
N GLY A 411 7.44 17.93 6.11
CA GLY A 411 6.52 16.85 6.43
C GLY A 411 7.02 16.00 7.59
N GLY A 412 7.06 14.68 7.43
CA GLY A 412 7.51 13.74 8.45
C GLY A 412 8.62 12.80 7.96
N ARG A 413 9.40 12.25 8.88
CA ARG A 413 10.32 11.14 8.58
C ARG A 413 10.28 10.12 9.70
N ILE A 414 10.32 8.85 9.36
CA ILE A 414 10.53 7.77 10.32
C ILE A 414 11.87 7.13 9.98
N ASP A 415 12.81 7.19 10.92
CA ASP A 415 14.06 6.46 10.84
C ASP A 415 13.87 5.09 11.48
N ILE A 416 14.12 4.04 10.71
CA ILE A 416 13.97 2.64 11.08
C ILE A 416 15.37 2.12 11.35
N HIS A 417 15.70 2.04 12.63
CA HIS A 417 16.97 1.48 13.10
C HIS A 417 16.81 -0.02 13.25
N VAL A 418 17.66 -0.79 12.59
CA VAL A 418 17.67 -2.24 12.69
C VAL A 418 19.07 -2.69 13.07
N SER A 419 19.18 -3.63 13.99
CA SER A 419 20.43 -4.29 14.34
C SER A 419 20.28 -5.81 14.29
N HIS A 420 21.27 -6.48 13.72
CA HIS A 420 21.28 -7.92 13.56
C HIS A 420 22.63 -8.54 13.96
N PRO A 421 22.64 -9.68 14.68
CA PRO A 421 23.86 -10.29 15.24
C PRO A 421 24.66 -11.17 14.27
N THR A 422 24.25 -11.28 13.00
CA THR A 422 25.01 -12.01 11.97
C THR A 422 25.14 -11.18 10.69
N SER A 423 26.17 -11.49 9.88
CA SER A 423 26.34 -10.92 8.55
C SER A 423 25.18 -11.32 7.64
N ILE A 424 24.24 -10.39 7.41
CA ILE A 424 23.13 -10.57 6.48
C ILE A 424 23.58 -10.15 5.07
N SER A 425 23.13 -10.86 4.03
CA SER A 425 23.32 -10.43 2.64
C SER A 425 22.61 -9.10 2.37
N VAL A 426 23.11 -8.30 1.43
CA VAL A 426 22.49 -7.00 1.12
C VAL A 426 21.06 -7.13 0.62
N ASP A 427 20.73 -8.19 -0.11
CA ASP A 427 19.38 -8.38 -0.62
C ASP A 427 18.41 -8.81 0.47
N SER A 428 18.85 -9.65 1.41
CA SER A 428 18.07 -9.96 2.62
C SER A 428 17.85 -8.71 3.48
N LEU A 429 18.85 -7.82 3.57
CA LEU A 429 18.75 -6.53 4.26
C LEU A 429 17.70 -5.62 3.60
N LYS A 430 17.77 -5.47 2.27
CA LYS A 430 16.82 -4.67 1.50
C LYS A 430 15.41 -5.21 1.66
N ASN A 431 15.21 -6.52 1.50
CA ASN A 431 13.90 -7.15 1.63
C ASN A 431 13.31 -6.97 3.04
N MET A 432 14.13 -7.11 4.08
CA MET A 432 13.73 -6.84 5.46
C MET A 432 13.28 -5.40 5.66
N LEU A 433 14.03 -4.45 5.09
CA LEU A 433 13.71 -3.03 5.16
C LEU A 433 12.44 -2.68 4.40
N PHE A 434 12.23 -3.20 3.19
CA PHE A 434 11.00 -2.97 2.45
C PHE A 434 9.78 -3.46 3.24
N LYS A 435 9.85 -4.66 3.82
CA LYS A 435 8.78 -5.18 4.69
C LYS A 435 8.56 -4.34 5.95
N THR A 436 9.64 -3.86 6.57
CA THR A 436 9.54 -3.00 7.77
C THR A 436 8.97 -1.62 7.43
N VAL A 437 9.30 -1.08 6.26
CA VAL A 437 8.70 0.16 5.77
C VAL A 437 7.21 -0.05 5.45
N GLU A 438 6.86 -1.10 4.72
CA GLU A 438 5.46 -1.47 4.43
C GLU A 438 4.64 -1.60 5.72
N PHE A 439 5.20 -2.26 6.75
CA PHE A 439 4.63 -2.32 8.09
C PHE A 439 4.32 -0.95 8.70
N THR A 440 5.28 -0.03 8.63
CA THR A 440 5.09 1.33 9.18
C THR A 440 4.05 2.12 8.40
N GLU A 441 3.82 1.81 7.13
CA GLU A 441 2.82 2.50 6.31
C GLU A 441 1.40 2.02 6.56
N ASP A 442 1.22 0.70 6.53
CA ASP A 442 -0.03 0.02 6.80
C ASP A 442 0.22 -1.19 7.72
N PRO A 443 0.01 -1.04 9.04
CA PRO A 443 0.14 -2.13 9.99
C PRO A 443 -0.74 -3.34 9.65
N LYS A 444 -1.74 -3.19 8.78
CA LYS A 444 -2.65 -4.27 8.37
C LYS A 444 -2.02 -5.32 7.46
N LEU A 445 -0.96 -4.96 6.72
CA LEU A 445 -0.36 -5.85 5.72
C LEU A 445 0.35 -7.08 6.32
N LEU A 446 0.60 -7.08 7.63
CA LEU A 446 1.38 -8.12 8.33
C LEU A 446 0.59 -8.83 9.42
N ILE A 447 -0.73 -8.71 9.36
CA ILE A 447 -1.64 -9.37 10.28
C ILE A 447 -1.64 -10.88 10.01
N THR A 448 -1.44 -11.65 11.07
CA THR A 448 -1.76 -13.08 11.11
C THR A 448 -2.69 -13.30 12.30
N GLY A 449 -4.00 -13.39 12.06
CA GLY A 449 -5.01 -13.35 13.11
C GLY A 449 -5.29 -11.92 13.59
N ASP A 450 -5.22 -11.64 14.90
CA ASP A 450 -5.46 -10.31 15.50
C ASP A 450 -4.18 -9.65 16.04
N LYS A 451 -3.03 -10.30 15.90
CA LYS A 451 -1.75 -9.81 16.40
C LYS A 451 -0.83 -9.44 15.25
N ILE A 452 -0.11 -8.35 15.44
CA ILE A 452 1.07 -8.02 14.63
C ILE A 452 2.11 -9.07 14.99
N ASP A 453 2.51 -9.90 14.02
CA ASP A 453 3.60 -10.88 14.21
C ASP A 453 4.94 -10.23 13.80
N PRO A 454 5.80 -9.82 14.75
CA PRO A 454 7.06 -9.17 14.43
C PRO A 454 8.00 -10.10 13.66
N ALA A 455 7.85 -11.43 13.81
CA ALA A 455 8.70 -12.42 13.17
C ALA A 455 8.48 -12.51 11.64
N ARG A 456 7.37 -11.97 11.13
CA ARG A 456 7.15 -11.79 9.68
C ARG A 456 7.85 -10.56 9.11
N VAL A 457 8.13 -9.57 9.96
CA VAL A 457 8.75 -8.29 9.58
C VAL A 457 10.26 -8.38 9.65
N LEU A 458 10.77 -9.05 10.68
CA LEU A 458 12.20 -9.16 10.98
C LEU A 458 12.60 -10.63 11.14
N PRO A 459 13.72 -11.07 10.55
CA PRO A 459 14.24 -12.41 10.79
C PRO A 459 14.61 -12.60 12.26
N SER A 460 14.64 -13.87 12.67
CA SER A 460 14.98 -14.26 14.04
C SER A 460 16.31 -13.65 14.47
N GLY A 461 16.32 -12.94 15.60
CA GLY A 461 17.49 -12.26 16.16
C GLY A 461 17.68 -10.81 15.73
N ALA A 462 16.91 -10.27 14.77
CA ALA A 462 16.93 -8.83 14.50
C ALA A 462 16.15 -8.06 15.57
N THR A 463 16.70 -6.93 15.99
CA THR A 463 15.98 -5.94 16.80
C THR A 463 15.78 -4.67 15.97
N TYR A 464 14.67 -3.98 16.19
CA TYR A 464 14.43 -2.70 15.54
C TYR A 464 13.89 -1.66 16.52
N SER A 465 14.09 -0.39 16.16
CA SER A 465 13.47 0.75 16.82
C SER A 465 13.15 1.84 15.81
N LEU A 466 12.08 2.58 16.05
CA LEU A 466 11.63 3.67 15.20
C LEU A 466 11.96 5.02 15.86
N ILE A 467 12.44 5.98 15.07
CA ILE A 467 12.61 7.37 15.49
C ILE A 467 11.77 8.25 14.58
N PHE A 468 10.80 8.93 15.17
CA PHE A 468 9.87 9.80 14.46
C PHE A 468 10.42 11.23 14.44
N HIS A 469 10.35 11.86 13.28
CA HIS A 469 10.74 13.25 13.07
C HIS A 469 9.58 14.03 12.50
N GLY A 470 9.28 15.17 13.12
CA GLY A 470 8.05 15.90 12.87
C GLY A 470 6.83 15.26 13.52
N GLY A 471 5.70 15.93 13.42
CA GLY A 471 4.45 15.57 14.06
C GLY A 471 4.48 15.84 15.56
N SER A 472 3.36 15.56 16.22
CA SER A 472 3.25 15.68 17.66
C SER A 472 4.05 14.56 18.35
N PRO A 473 4.96 14.89 19.29
CA PRO A 473 5.71 13.89 20.04
C PRO A 473 4.84 12.88 20.82
N THR A 474 3.59 13.24 21.13
CA THR A 474 2.64 12.35 21.82
C THR A 474 2.28 11.11 21.01
N TYR A 475 2.50 11.14 19.68
CA TYR A 475 2.25 10.01 18.78
C TYR A 475 3.55 9.38 18.28
N HIS A 476 4.69 9.66 18.91
CA HIS A 476 5.94 8.97 18.61
C HIS A 476 5.95 7.63 19.34
N SER A 477 6.37 6.57 18.67
CA SER A 477 6.54 5.24 19.28
C SER A 477 7.85 4.64 18.82
N SER A 478 8.67 4.13 19.74
CA SER A 478 9.91 3.44 19.38
C SER A 478 9.67 2.03 18.85
N ASN A 479 8.49 1.44 19.12
CA ASN A 479 8.15 0.09 18.70
C ASN A 479 6.64 -0.04 18.48
N LEU A 480 6.20 0.01 17.22
CA LEU A 480 4.79 -0.16 16.85
C LEU A 480 4.30 -1.61 17.01
N ALA A 481 5.17 -2.62 16.93
CA ALA A 481 4.75 -4.01 17.08
C ALA A 481 4.49 -4.40 18.55
N ALA A 482 4.95 -3.59 19.51
CA ALA A 482 4.60 -3.73 20.92
C ALA A 482 3.18 -3.22 21.25
N GLN A 483 2.53 -2.50 20.31
CA GLN A 483 1.18 -1.95 20.49
C GLN A 483 0.12 -2.91 19.95
N SER A 484 -1.13 -2.73 20.37
CA SER A 484 -2.26 -3.37 19.68
C SER A 484 -2.35 -2.84 18.23
N LEU A 485 -2.92 -3.63 17.32
CA LEU A 485 -3.10 -3.19 15.93
C LEU A 485 -3.90 -1.89 15.83
N GLU A 486 -4.99 -1.78 16.61
CA GLU A 486 -5.84 -0.59 16.64
C GLU A 486 -5.04 0.63 17.14
N ASP A 487 -4.26 0.47 18.21
CA ASP A 487 -3.43 1.55 18.74
C ASP A 487 -2.31 1.94 17.79
N ALA A 488 -1.64 0.97 17.15
CA ALA A 488 -0.61 1.24 16.15
C ALA A 488 -1.17 2.04 14.96
N ILE A 489 -2.34 1.64 14.45
CA ILE A 489 -3.04 2.37 13.38
C ILE A 489 -3.42 3.78 13.85
N LYS A 490 -3.95 3.91 15.07
CA LYS A 490 -4.35 5.19 15.65
C LYS A 490 -3.15 6.13 15.86
N ILE A 491 -2.05 5.63 16.40
CA ILE A 491 -0.79 6.35 16.57
C ILE A 491 -0.30 6.86 15.22
N MET A 492 -0.20 5.98 14.22
CA MET A 492 0.27 6.35 12.87
C MET A 492 -0.65 7.37 12.19
N LYS A 493 -1.98 7.17 12.27
CA LYS A 493 -2.96 8.10 11.71
C LYS A 493 -2.87 9.47 12.35
N ASN A 494 -2.80 9.54 13.68
CA ASN A 494 -2.73 10.78 14.42
C ASN A 494 -1.38 11.49 14.23
N TRP A 495 -0.28 10.73 14.20
CA TRP A 495 1.04 11.27 13.86
C TRP A 495 1.04 11.89 12.46
N LYS A 496 0.58 11.16 11.43
CA LYS A 496 0.47 11.67 10.05
C LYS A 496 -0.39 12.94 9.99
N LYS A 497 -1.55 12.96 10.66
CA LYS A 497 -2.40 14.16 10.74
C LYS A 497 -1.67 15.34 11.39
N SER A 498 -0.86 15.08 12.42
CA SER A 498 -0.14 16.13 13.13
C SER A 498 1.04 16.75 12.35
N LEU A 499 1.48 16.11 11.25
CA LEU A 499 2.58 16.57 10.42
C LEU A 499 2.30 17.91 9.72
N SER A 500 1.04 18.23 9.41
CA SER A 500 0.69 19.52 8.82
C SER A 500 0.94 20.69 9.78
N PHE A 501 0.91 20.45 11.09
CA PHE A 501 1.09 21.48 12.12
C PHE A 501 2.50 21.50 12.72
N HIS A 502 3.16 20.35 12.78
CA HIS A 502 4.52 20.20 13.33
C HIS A 502 5.46 19.52 12.31
N PRO A 503 5.54 19.99 11.05
CA PRO A 503 6.34 19.33 10.03
C PRO A 503 7.82 19.47 10.34
N ALA A 504 8.62 18.42 10.20
CA ALA A 504 10.07 18.55 10.15
C ALA A 504 10.52 19.03 8.76
N ILE A 505 11.58 19.85 8.73
CA ILE A 505 12.13 20.45 7.51
C ILE A 505 13.50 19.85 7.17
N TYR A 506 13.66 19.37 5.94
CA TYR A 506 14.87 18.69 5.47
C TYR A 506 15.44 19.36 4.22
N PRO A 507 16.71 19.80 4.21
CA PRO A 507 17.34 20.35 3.02
C PRO A 507 17.57 19.24 1.98
N ILE A 508 17.23 19.50 0.71
CA ILE A 508 17.35 18.51 -0.38
C ILE A 508 18.11 18.98 -1.60
N HIS A 509 18.10 20.28 -1.88
CA HIS A 509 18.82 20.83 -3.01
C HIS A 509 19.71 21.97 -2.56
N TYR A 510 20.95 21.94 -3.03
CA TYR A 510 22.02 22.84 -2.63
C TYR A 510 22.60 23.49 -3.87
N VAL A 511 22.92 24.77 -3.77
CA VAL A 511 23.55 25.53 -4.85
C VAL A 511 24.82 26.20 -4.33
N PRO A 512 25.94 26.18 -5.08
CA PRO A 512 27.14 26.90 -4.69
C PRO A 512 26.88 28.39 -4.49
N ILE A 513 27.44 28.97 -3.43
CA ILE A 513 27.17 30.37 -3.06
C ILE A 513 27.66 31.37 -4.11
N HIS A 514 28.74 31.04 -4.84
CA HIS A 514 29.26 31.88 -5.92
C HIS A 514 28.24 32.04 -7.07
N GLN A 515 27.46 31.01 -7.38
CA GLN A 515 26.42 31.09 -8.43
C GLN A 515 25.31 32.07 -8.02
N GLN A 516 24.99 32.13 -6.74
CA GLN A 516 24.01 33.09 -6.22
C GLN A 516 24.55 34.52 -6.27
N VAL A 517 25.86 34.70 -6.02
CA VAL A 517 26.53 36.00 -6.19
C VAL A 517 26.53 36.44 -7.67
N ALA A 518 26.74 35.52 -8.62
CA ALA A 518 26.71 35.83 -10.05
C ALA A 518 25.33 36.31 -10.53
N GLN A 519 24.25 35.79 -9.94
CA GLN A 519 22.88 36.18 -10.25
C GLN A 519 22.50 37.55 -9.66
N SER A 520 23.31 38.08 -8.73
CA SER A 520 23.06 39.37 -8.10
C SER A 520 23.54 40.52 -8.99
N SER A 521 22.62 41.44 -9.30
CA SER A 521 22.94 42.66 -10.05
C SER A 521 23.90 43.60 -9.33
N SER A 522 24.08 43.48 -8.01
CA SER A 522 24.92 44.38 -7.21
C SER A 522 26.36 43.92 -6.99
N LEU A 523 26.67 42.64 -7.20
CA LEU A 523 28.00 42.06 -6.93
C LEU A 523 28.78 41.69 -8.20
N GLY A 524 28.08 41.29 -9.27
CA GLY A 524 28.68 40.98 -10.58
C GLY A 524 29.48 39.68 -10.65
N SER A 525 29.88 39.31 -11.87
CA SER A 525 30.58 38.05 -12.18
C SER A 525 32.00 37.97 -11.60
N GLN A 526 32.72 39.10 -11.49
CA GLN A 526 34.08 39.12 -10.96
C GLN A 526 34.14 38.63 -9.51
N LYS A 527 33.21 39.07 -8.65
CA LYS A 527 33.14 38.62 -7.25
C LYS A 527 32.75 37.16 -7.15
N SER A 528 31.86 36.69 -8.02
CA SER A 528 31.53 35.27 -8.13
C SER A 528 32.77 34.43 -8.43
N GLN A 529 33.59 34.83 -9.40
CA GLN A 529 34.82 34.12 -9.76
C GLN A 529 35.81 34.05 -8.58
N ILE A 530 36.01 35.17 -7.88
CA ILE A 530 36.89 35.23 -6.70
C ILE A 530 36.43 34.24 -5.61
N ILE A 531 35.12 34.15 -5.35
CA ILE A 531 34.57 33.18 -4.39
C ILE A 531 34.71 31.74 -4.90
N GLN A 532 34.49 31.51 -6.19
CA GLN A 532 34.66 30.19 -6.80
C GLN A 532 36.10 29.71 -6.65
N ASP A 533 37.08 30.53 -6.98
CA ASP A 533 38.50 30.20 -6.88
C ASP A 533 38.90 29.90 -5.43
N ALA A 534 38.46 30.73 -4.46
CA ALA A 534 38.69 30.47 -3.04
C ALA A 534 38.00 29.17 -2.55
N THR A 535 36.82 28.85 -3.09
CA THR A 535 36.10 27.60 -2.77
C THR A 535 36.84 26.37 -3.29
N LEU A 536 37.36 26.44 -4.53
CA LEU A 536 38.19 25.37 -5.09
C LEU A 536 39.47 25.16 -4.28
N ARG A 537 40.09 26.26 -3.82
CA ARG A 537 41.24 26.22 -2.91
C ARG A 537 40.91 25.62 -1.55
N LEU A 538 39.70 25.86 -1.04
CA LEU A 538 39.23 25.21 0.18
C LEU A 538 39.08 23.68 -0.01
N PHE A 539 38.51 23.25 -1.14
CA PHE A 539 38.28 21.82 -1.43
C PHE A 539 39.55 21.04 -1.77
N ASN A 540 40.59 21.69 -2.31
CA ASN A 540 41.87 21.07 -2.59
C ASN A 540 42.92 21.25 -1.46
N SER A 541 42.49 21.68 -0.27
CA SER A 541 43.38 21.97 0.88
C SER A 541 44.45 23.04 0.64
N SER A 542 44.36 23.83 -0.44
CA SER A 542 45.34 24.87 -0.78
C SER A 542 44.97 26.25 -0.24
N LEU A 543 43.89 26.37 0.55
CA LEU A 543 43.57 27.58 1.32
C LEU A 543 44.43 27.69 2.58
N ILE A 544 45.75 27.65 2.40
CA ILE A 544 46.76 27.69 3.47
C ILE A 544 47.67 28.90 3.30
N TYR A 545 48.25 29.34 4.42
CA TYR A 545 49.26 30.40 4.40
C TYR A 545 50.59 29.82 3.93
N VAL A 546 51.06 30.31 2.79
CA VAL A 546 52.42 30.04 2.33
C VAL A 546 53.24 31.24 2.79
N ALA A 547 53.93 31.06 3.91
CA ALA A 547 54.86 32.08 4.38
C ALA A 547 55.83 32.42 3.24
N PRO A 548 56.03 33.70 2.90
CA PRO A 548 57.01 34.06 1.88
C PRO A 548 58.35 33.46 2.27
N THR A 549 58.98 32.75 1.33
CA THR A 549 60.32 32.18 1.52
C THR A 549 61.22 33.31 2.00
N PRO A 550 61.74 33.28 3.23
CA PRO A 550 62.49 34.41 3.76
C PRO A 550 63.71 34.66 2.87
N ASP A 551 64.02 35.93 2.61
CA ASP A 551 65.32 36.33 2.06
C ASP A 551 66.42 35.57 2.84
N PRO A 552 67.40 34.91 2.18
CA PRO A 552 68.48 34.21 2.86
C PRO A 552 69.16 35.04 3.97
N LYS A 553 69.15 36.38 3.87
CA LYS A 553 69.65 37.31 4.89
C LYS A 553 68.75 37.46 6.13
N VAL A 554 67.44 37.25 6.00
CA VAL A 554 66.44 37.31 7.10
C VAL A 554 66.36 35.97 7.85
N LEU A 555 66.65 34.85 7.18
CA LEU A 555 66.78 33.52 7.80
C LEU A 555 68.01 33.44 8.74
N GLU A 556 69.09 34.16 8.41
CA GLU A 556 70.28 34.28 9.26
C GLU A 556 70.03 35.17 10.50
N GLU A 557 69.24 36.24 10.35
CA GLU A 557 68.85 37.16 11.42
C GLU A 557 67.77 36.55 12.36
N MET A 558 66.80 35.78 11.83
CA MET A 558 65.82 35.04 12.65
C MET A 558 66.43 33.83 13.37
N ALA A 559 67.44 33.18 12.79
CA ALA A 559 68.26 32.19 13.49
C ALA A 559 69.11 32.82 14.62
N ARG A 560 69.46 34.11 14.50
CA ARG A 560 70.11 34.89 15.57
C ARG A 560 69.13 35.26 16.70
N ILE A 561 67.92 35.73 16.37
CA ILE A 561 66.88 36.11 17.35
C ILE A 561 66.27 34.89 18.07
N LYS A 562 66.17 33.73 17.41
CA LYS A 562 65.73 32.47 18.03
C LYS A 562 66.76 31.94 19.03
N ARG A 563 68.07 32.14 18.79
CA ARG A 563 69.14 31.84 19.75
C ARG A 563 69.15 32.81 20.94
N GLU A 564 68.84 34.09 20.73
CA GLU A 564 68.75 35.09 21.82
C GLU A 564 67.48 34.94 22.70
N ASN A 565 66.35 34.45 22.16
CA ASN A 565 65.13 34.20 22.93
C ASN A 565 65.11 32.83 23.64
N GLU A 566 65.82 31.81 23.13
CA GLU A 566 66.02 30.54 23.84
C GLU A 566 66.93 30.70 25.09
N GLU A 567 67.80 31.72 25.13
CA GLU A 567 68.59 32.05 26.32
C GLU A 567 67.80 32.84 27.38
N LYS A 568 66.92 33.77 26.98
CA LYS A 568 66.04 34.50 27.92
C LYS A 568 64.95 33.61 28.53
N LEU A 569 64.43 32.61 27.79
CA LEU A 569 63.43 31.67 28.30
C LEU A 569 64.04 30.61 29.25
N LYS A 570 65.32 30.27 29.06
CA LYS A 570 66.09 29.42 30.00
C LYS A 570 66.45 30.13 31.32
N GLN A 571 66.61 31.45 31.32
CA GLN A 571 66.85 32.23 32.55
C GLN A 571 65.58 32.42 33.40
N LEU A 572 64.40 32.64 32.79
CA LEU A 572 63.12 32.75 33.52
C LEU A 572 62.58 31.40 34.01
N ALA A 573 62.88 30.29 33.32
CA ALA A 573 62.51 28.93 33.75
C ALA A 573 63.36 28.41 34.94
N ALA A 574 64.55 28.97 35.17
CA ALA A 574 65.41 28.61 36.29
C ALA A 574 65.02 29.32 37.61
N GLU A 575 64.56 30.58 37.56
CA GLU A 575 64.10 31.32 38.74
C GLU A 575 62.70 30.90 39.23
N ALA A 576 61.81 30.46 38.34
CA ALA A 576 60.49 29.93 38.71
C ALA A 576 60.58 28.53 39.36
N LYS A 577 61.52 27.69 38.91
CA LYS A 577 61.72 26.33 39.44
C LYS A 577 62.34 26.33 40.85
N ALA A 578 63.21 27.28 41.17
CA ALA A 578 63.83 27.40 42.49
C ALA A 578 62.87 27.96 43.58
N LYS A 579 61.98 28.91 43.23
CA LYS A 579 60.93 29.38 44.16
C LYS A 579 59.80 28.36 44.35
N GLN A 580 59.54 27.51 43.37
CA GLN A 580 58.54 26.46 43.45
C GLN A 580 59.00 25.26 44.29
N GLU A 581 60.27 24.82 44.16
CA GLU A 581 60.78 23.67 44.92
C GLU A 581 60.99 23.97 46.43
N GLN A 582 61.22 25.23 46.82
CA GLN A 582 61.33 25.61 48.25
C GLN A 582 59.95 25.81 48.90
N ALA A 583 58.98 26.38 48.18
CA ALA A 583 57.58 26.47 48.65
C ALA A 583 56.89 25.09 48.66
N GLU A 584 57.27 24.17 47.77
CA GLU A 584 56.71 22.82 47.69
C GLU A 584 57.28 21.90 48.79
N ARG A 585 58.54 22.06 49.23
CA ARG A 585 59.09 21.33 50.37
C ARG A 585 58.51 21.76 51.72
N GLU A 586 58.27 23.06 51.92
CA GLU A 586 57.63 23.58 53.14
C GLU A 586 56.11 23.26 53.17
N ARG A 587 55.45 23.28 52.00
CA ARG A 587 54.04 22.89 51.86
C ARG A 587 53.84 21.37 51.98
N LEU A 588 54.75 20.53 51.49
CA LEU A 588 54.66 19.07 51.62
C LEU A 588 54.94 18.59 53.06
N ALA A 589 55.87 19.23 53.79
CA ALA A 589 56.11 18.93 55.20
C ALA A 589 54.94 19.32 56.11
N ALA A 590 54.34 20.51 55.90
CA ALA A 590 53.14 20.95 56.62
C ALA A 590 51.88 20.13 56.23
N ILE A 591 51.76 19.71 54.97
CA ILE A 591 50.66 18.86 54.48
C ILE A 591 50.82 17.40 54.94
N GLU A 592 52.02 16.85 55.08
CA GLU A 592 52.20 15.49 55.60
C GLU A 592 51.94 15.41 57.11
N GLU A 593 52.34 16.43 57.87
CA GLU A 593 52.08 16.48 59.31
C GLU A 593 50.60 16.75 59.62
N GLN A 594 49.93 17.59 58.82
CA GLN A 594 48.48 17.77 58.88
C GLN A 594 47.73 16.53 58.36
N LYS A 595 48.19 15.88 57.27
CA LYS A 595 47.61 14.63 56.76
C LYS A 595 47.82 13.45 57.71
N HIS A 596 48.88 13.39 58.52
CA HIS A 596 49.04 12.30 59.49
C HIS A 596 48.11 12.49 60.69
N ARG A 597 48.00 13.71 61.23
CA ARG A 597 47.06 14.04 62.30
C ARG A 597 45.59 13.94 61.85
N GLU A 598 45.32 14.26 60.58
CA GLU A 598 43.99 14.17 59.97
C GLU A 598 43.67 12.74 59.49
N ARG A 599 44.64 11.93 59.03
CA ARG A 599 44.43 10.50 58.75
C ARG A 599 44.20 9.69 60.02
N ASP A 600 44.81 10.03 61.15
CA ASP A 600 44.55 9.33 62.42
C ASP A 600 43.22 9.76 63.05
N ARG A 601 42.81 11.02 62.89
CA ARG A 601 41.46 11.49 63.27
C ARG A 601 40.38 10.92 62.35
N GLN A 602 40.60 10.94 61.02
CA GLN A 602 39.71 10.35 60.02
C GLN A 602 39.67 8.83 60.13
N ARG A 603 40.75 8.11 60.45
CA ARG A 603 40.67 6.65 60.69
C ARG A 603 39.81 6.31 61.91
N ARG A 604 39.88 7.09 62.99
CA ARG A 604 39.06 6.85 64.21
C ARG A 604 37.61 7.32 64.06
N GLU A 605 37.36 8.33 63.22
CA GLU A 605 36.02 8.85 62.93
C GLU A 605 35.34 8.05 61.81
N GLU A 606 36.08 7.62 60.79
CA GLU A 606 35.60 6.75 59.71
C GLU A 606 35.45 5.30 60.16
N GLN A 607 36.23 4.80 61.13
CA GLN A 607 35.97 3.49 61.72
C GLN A 607 34.68 3.49 62.55
N ARG A 608 34.43 4.54 63.36
CA ARG A 608 33.15 4.71 64.07
C ARG A 608 31.98 4.95 63.11
N ARG A 609 32.16 5.75 62.06
CA ARG A 609 31.12 5.97 61.04
C ARG A 609 30.87 4.74 60.17
N ARG A 610 31.89 3.91 59.89
CA ARG A 610 31.72 2.63 59.19
C ARG A 610 31.03 1.59 60.06
N GLU A 611 31.34 1.53 61.35
CA GLU A 611 30.66 0.64 62.30
C GLU A 611 29.20 1.08 62.52
N GLU A 612 28.92 2.38 62.66
CA GLU A 612 27.55 2.92 62.74
C GLU A 612 26.79 2.82 61.40
N GLU A 613 27.42 3.12 60.26
CA GLU A 613 26.82 2.92 58.93
C GLU A 613 26.62 1.44 58.60
N GLU A 614 27.50 0.52 59.01
CA GLU A 614 27.28 -0.93 58.83
C GLU A 614 26.14 -1.43 59.71
N LEU A 615 26.05 -0.95 60.96
CA LEU A 615 24.95 -1.31 61.85
C LEU A 615 23.62 -0.75 61.36
N GLN A 616 23.58 0.51 60.88
CA GLN A 616 22.40 1.10 60.24
C GLN A 616 22.09 0.43 58.90
N LYS A 617 23.09 0.13 58.06
CA LYS A 617 22.88 -0.59 56.78
C LYS A 617 22.45 -2.03 57.01
N GLN A 618 22.84 -2.69 58.09
CA GLN A 618 22.36 -4.02 58.45
C GLN A 618 20.90 -3.95 58.93
N LEU A 619 20.58 -3.05 59.87
CA LEU A 619 19.20 -2.83 60.34
C LEU A 619 18.26 -2.38 59.21
N GLU A 620 18.73 -1.53 58.30
CA GLU A 620 17.94 -1.05 57.17
C GLU A 620 17.87 -2.09 56.04
N LYS A 621 18.92 -2.89 55.80
CA LYS A 621 18.83 -4.06 54.91
C LYS A 621 17.87 -5.11 55.44
N GLU A 622 17.81 -5.30 56.75
CA GLU A 622 16.94 -6.30 57.37
C GLU A 622 15.48 -5.82 57.36
N ARG A 623 15.24 -4.53 57.66
CA ARG A 623 13.93 -3.90 57.52
C ARG A 623 13.46 -3.83 56.06
N GLN A 624 14.35 -3.54 55.12
CA GLN A 624 14.06 -3.59 53.68
C GLN A 624 13.88 -5.03 53.18
N ARG A 625 14.60 -6.02 53.72
CA ARG A 625 14.35 -7.45 53.42
C ARG A 625 12.96 -7.87 53.87
N MET A 626 12.57 -7.55 55.11
CA MET A 626 11.22 -7.87 55.60
C MET A 626 10.13 -7.15 54.81
N LEU A 627 10.28 -5.87 54.51
CA LEU A 627 9.31 -5.12 53.68
C LEU A 627 9.26 -5.65 52.24
N LYS A 628 10.41 -6.02 51.67
CA LYS A 628 10.49 -6.59 50.32
C LYS A 628 9.92 -8.01 50.28
N GLU A 629 10.13 -8.83 51.30
CA GLU A 629 9.50 -10.15 51.40
C GLU A 629 8.00 -10.05 51.60
N GLN A 630 7.50 -9.14 52.44
CA GLN A 630 6.05 -8.92 52.61
C GLN A 630 5.41 -8.41 51.31
N GLN A 631 6.06 -7.47 50.62
CA GLN A 631 5.60 -6.98 49.31
C GLN A 631 5.76 -8.02 48.21
N GLU A 632 6.78 -8.87 48.23
CA GLU A 632 6.94 -9.96 47.27
C GLU A 632 5.91 -11.06 47.49
N VAL A 633 5.54 -11.37 48.73
CA VAL A 633 4.47 -12.34 49.02
C VAL A 633 3.11 -11.81 48.56
N LEU A 634 2.79 -10.55 48.85
CA LEU A 634 1.58 -9.88 48.35
C LEU A 634 1.58 -9.77 46.82
N LYS A 635 2.70 -9.37 46.21
CA LYS A 635 2.85 -9.36 44.75
C LYS A 635 2.74 -10.74 44.14
N ARG A 636 3.29 -11.80 44.77
CA ARG A 636 3.16 -13.17 44.25
C ARG A 636 1.72 -13.66 44.33
N GLN A 637 0.97 -13.31 45.38
CA GLN A 637 -0.44 -13.65 45.50
C GLN A 637 -1.31 -12.89 44.48
N GLU A 638 -1.13 -11.57 44.36
CA GLU A 638 -1.81 -10.75 43.34
C GLU A 638 -1.42 -11.14 41.91
N GLU A 639 -0.15 -11.49 41.69
CA GLU A 639 0.35 -11.94 40.39
C GLU A 639 -0.13 -13.34 40.05
N GLU A 640 -0.26 -14.26 41.02
CA GLU A 640 -0.86 -15.58 40.78
C GLU A 640 -2.36 -15.49 40.53
N GLU A 641 -3.09 -14.65 41.26
CA GLU A 641 -4.52 -14.44 41.05
C GLU A 641 -4.78 -13.75 39.71
N ARG A 642 -3.99 -12.73 39.38
CA ARG A 642 -3.99 -12.09 38.05
C ARG A 642 -3.55 -13.07 36.96
N LYS A 643 -2.58 -13.95 37.19
CA LYS A 643 -2.19 -15.00 36.23
C LYS A 643 -3.33 -15.98 36.01
N ARG A 644 -4.04 -16.43 37.05
CA ARG A 644 -5.20 -17.32 36.91
C ARG A 644 -6.35 -16.63 36.17
N GLN A 645 -6.63 -15.37 36.47
CA GLN A 645 -7.70 -14.62 35.84
C GLN A 645 -7.36 -14.29 34.38
N VAL A 646 -6.12 -13.86 34.10
CA VAL A 646 -5.61 -13.67 32.75
C VAL A 646 -5.60 -14.98 32.00
N GLN A 647 -5.18 -16.09 32.59
CA GLN A 647 -5.16 -17.40 31.93
C GLN A 647 -6.56 -17.90 31.60
N LEU A 648 -7.55 -17.69 32.48
CA LEU A 648 -8.96 -18.00 32.21
C LEU A 648 -9.54 -17.11 31.11
N THR A 649 -9.27 -15.80 31.14
CA THR A 649 -9.69 -14.87 30.07
C THR A 649 -8.99 -15.19 28.76
N LEU A 650 -7.70 -15.53 28.78
CA LEU A 650 -6.93 -15.93 27.61
C LEU A 650 -7.47 -17.24 27.03
N GLN A 651 -7.85 -18.21 27.86
CA GLN A 651 -8.45 -19.47 27.42
C GLN A 651 -9.79 -19.24 26.72
N LEU A 652 -10.66 -18.39 27.28
CA LEU A 652 -11.94 -18.03 26.67
C LEU A 652 -11.77 -17.23 25.38
N LEU A 653 -10.79 -16.33 25.35
CA LEU A 653 -10.45 -15.53 24.16
C LEU A 653 -9.84 -16.40 23.06
N ILE A 654 -8.95 -17.34 23.41
CA ILE A 654 -8.36 -18.30 22.48
C ILE A 654 -9.44 -19.17 21.87
N ASN A 655 -10.39 -19.68 22.66
CA ASN A 655 -11.50 -20.48 22.14
C ASN A 655 -12.39 -19.67 21.18
N ARG A 656 -12.68 -18.40 21.50
CA ARG A 656 -13.49 -17.52 20.64
C ARG A 656 -12.76 -17.13 19.36
N ILE A 657 -11.49 -16.77 19.46
CA ILE A 657 -10.61 -16.44 18.33
C ILE A 657 -10.41 -17.66 17.45
N GLN A 658 -10.22 -18.87 18.00
CA GLN A 658 -10.13 -20.09 17.21
C GLN A 658 -11.43 -20.36 16.45
N GLN A 659 -12.59 -20.09 17.06
CA GLN A 659 -13.88 -20.25 16.41
C GLN A 659 -14.10 -19.21 15.28
N GLU A 660 -13.72 -17.97 15.51
CA GLU A 660 -13.79 -16.86 14.53
C GLU A 660 -12.77 -17.01 13.40
N ILE A 661 -11.54 -17.46 13.69
CA ILE A 661 -10.53 -17.81 12.69
C ILE A 661 -11.04 -18.96 11.82
N ARG A 662 -11.64 -20.01 12.41
CA ARG A 662 -12.17 -21.13 11.63
C ARG A 662 -13.32 -20.68 10.71
N GLN A 663 -14.15 -19.74 11.17
CA GLN A 663 -15.21 -19.16 10.34
C GLN A 663 -14.68 -18.19 9.28
N GLN A 664 -13.69 -17.36 9.58
CA GLN A 664 -13.07 -16.45 8.62
C GLN A 664 -12.21 -17.17 7.58
N GLU A 665 -11.49 -18.21 7.97
CA GLU A 665 -10.69 -19.04 7.07
C GLU A 665 -11.64 -19.74 6.08
N LEU A 666 -12.74 -20.31 6.59
CA LEU A 666 -13.80 -20.87 5.75
C LEU A 666 -14.38 -19.78 4.81
N GLN A 667 -14.66 -18.59 5.31
CA GLN A 667 -15.18 -17.48 4.50
C GLN A 667 -14.19 -16.96 3.44
N ARG A 668 -12.89 -16.92 3.76
CA ARG A 668 -11.84 -16.53 2.80
C ARG A 668 -11.60 -17.60 1.76
N GLN A 669 -11.65 -18.87 2.14
CA GLN A 669 -11.64 -19.99 1.20
C GLN A 669 -12.86 -19.92 0.26
N LEU A 670 -14.05 -19.62 0.82
CA LEU A 670 -15.27 -19.37 0.05
C LEU A 670 -15.12 -18.20 -0.95
N ASP A 671 -14.49 -17.10 -0.55
CA ASP A 671 -14.34 -15.91 -1.39
C ASP A 671 -13.21 -16.04 -2.43
N ALA A 672 -12.12 -16.76 -2.11
CA ALA A 672 -11.03 -17.05 -3.04
C ALA A 672 -11.45 -18.03 -4.14
N ALA A 673 -12.24 -19.05 -3.78
CA ALA A 673 -12.77 -20.01 -4.74
C ALA A 673 -13.91 -19.44 -5.60
N ARG A 674 -14.72 -18.50 -5.08
CA ARG A 674 -15.75 -17.77 -5.85
C ARG A 674 -15.20 -16.94 -7.01
N ASN A 675 -13.90 -16.64 -7.03
CA ASN A 675 -13.24 -15.86 -8.08
C ASN A 675 -12.60 -16.73 -9.18
N ARG A 676 -12.63 -18.07 -9.06
CA ARG A 676 -12.17 -18.97 -10.12
C ARG A 676 -13.34 -19.29 -11.05
N GLN A 677 -13.20 -19.00 -12.33
CA GLN A 677 -14.15 -19.47 -13.35
C GLN A 677 -13.77 -20.90 -13.70
N ARG A 678 -14.72 -21.85 -13.60
CA ARG A 678 -14.51 -23.29 -13.92
C ARG A 678 -14.88 -23.65 -15.36
N SER A 679 -14.52 -24.86 -15.79
CA SER A 679 -14.63 -25.42 -17.17
C SER A 679 -15.98 -25.21 -17.86
N SER A 680 -16.01 -25.38 -19.19
CA SER A 680 -17.25 -25.14 -19.94
C SER A 680 -18.24 -26.28 -19.86
N CYS A 681 -19.51 -25.89 -19.86
CA CYS A 681 -20.60 -26.82 -19.71
C CYS A 681 -21.87 -26.30 -20.39
N LEU A 682 -22.82 -27.21 -20.53
CA LEU A 682 -24.18 -26.98 -21.00
C LEU A 682 -25.14 -26.77 -19.83
N LYS A 683 -26.20 -26.00 -20.03
CA LYS A 683 -27.23 -25.78 -19.03
C LYS A 683 -28.09 -27.03 -18.85
N GLN A 684 -28.64 -27.22 -17.66
CA GLN A 684 -29.70 -28.21 -17.48
C GLN A 684 -30.87 -27.94 -18.45
N GLY A 685 -31.35 -28.98 -19.11
CA GLY A 685 -32.43 -28.93 -20.10
C GLY A 685 -31.96 -28.74 -21.54
N THR A 686 -30.66 -28.49 -21.77
CA THR A 686 -30.09 -28.44 -23.12
C THR A 686 -30.35 -29.74 -23.87
N LYS A 687 -30.90 -29.65 -25.07
CA LYS A 687 -31.24 -30.81 -25.89
C LYS A 687 -30.05 -31.33 -26.68
N ILE A 688 -29.81 -32.63 -26.59
CA ILE A 688 -28.71 -33.33 -27.27
C ILE A 688 -29.30 -34.29 -28.32
N LEU A 689 -28.73 -34.28 -29.52
CA LEU A 689 -29.20 -35.12 -30.64
C LEU A 689 -28.67 -36.56 -30.53
N LEU A 690 -29.59 -37.53 -30.53
CA LEU A 690 -29.29 -38.95 -30.52
C LEU A 690 -29.14 -39.52 -31.95
N ALA A 691 -28.56 -40.72 -32.07
CA ALA A 691 -28.34 -41.40 -33.35
C ALA A 691 -29.63 -41.78 -34.11
N ASP A 692 -30.77 -41.83 -33.42
CA ASP A 692 -32.10 -42.04 -34.01
C ASP A 692 -32.80 -40.73 -34.39
N PHE A 693 -32.07 -39.61 -34.37
CA PHE A 693 -32.55 -38.24 -34.61
C PHE A 693 -33.56 -37.71 -33.58
N THR A 694 -33.76 -38.40 -32.45
CA THR A 694 -34.50 -37.84 -31.32
C THR A 694 -33.61 -36.91 -30.49
N GLU A 695 -34.24 -36.06 -29.66
CA GLU A 695 -33.53 -35.17 -28.75
C GLU A 695 -33.73 -35.63 -27.30
N LYS A 696 -32.65 -35.61 -26.53
CA LYS A 696 -32.67 -35.95 -25.11
C LYS A 696 -32.06 -34.81 -24.28
N PRO A 697 -32.70 -34.37 -23.18
CA PRO A 697 -32.09 -33.37 -22.29
C PRO A 697 -30.76 -33.87 -21.72
N VAL A 698 -29.77 -32.98 -21.61
CA VAL A 698 -28.41 -33.35 -21.21
C VAL A 698 -28.37 -34.07 -19.85
N GLN A 699 -29.20 -33.67 -18.88
CA GLN A 699 -29.25 -34.31 -17.57
C GLN A 699 -29.80 -35.74 -17.57
N GLU A 700 -30.43 -36.17 -18.67
CA GLU A 700 -31.00 -37.51 -18.81
C GLU A 700 -30.06 -38.46 -19.58
N LEU A 701 -28.98 -37.93 -20.18
CA LEU A 701 -27.98 -38.75 -20.86
C LEU A 701 -27.28 -39.71 -19.89
N ILE A 702 -26.99 -40.90 -20.38
CA ILE A 702 -26.23 -41.92 -19.65
C ILE A 702 -25.04 -42.40 -20.48
N ILE A 703 -24.01 -42.94 -19.83
CA ILE A 703 -22.90 -43.58 -20.56
C ILE A 703 -23.43 -44.68 -21.46
N GLY A 704 -22.91 -44.73 -22.68
CA GLY A 704 -23.31 -45.69 -23.70
C GLY A 704 -24.48 -45.22 -24.57
N ASP A 705 -25.17 -44.12 -24.22
CA ASP A 705 -26.08 -43.45 -25.16
C ASP A 705 -25.31 -43.12 -26.45
N VAL A 706 -25.98 -43.28 -27.59
CA VAL A 706 -25.38 -43.10 -28.92
C VAL A 706 -25.89 -41.79 -29.51
N LEU A 707 -24.98 -40.83 -29.67
CA LEU A 707 -25.20 -39.50 -30.23
C LEU A 707 -24.78 -39.46 -31.71
N LEU A 708 -25.04 -38.33 -32.37
CA LEU A 708 -24.46 -38.02 -33.68
C LEU A 708 -23.28 -37.05 -33.53
N ASP A 709 -22.17 -37.35 -34.20
CA ASP A 709 -21.04 -36.43 -34.36
C ASP A 709 -21.29 -35.42 -35.49
N LYS A 710 -20.34 -34.51 -35.73
CA LYS A 710 -20.46 -33.47 -36.79
C LYS A 710 -20.74 -34.04 -38.20
N ASP A 711 -20.35 -35.29 -38.46
CA ASP A 711 -20.49 -35.97 -39.75
C ASP A 711 -21.74 -36.86 -39.78
N LEU A 712 -22.63 -36.70 -38.79
CA LEU A 712 -23.82 -37.52 -38.57
C LEU A 712 -23.48 -39.02 -38.40
N LYS A 713 -22.27 -39.32 -37.88
CA LYS A 713 -21.89 -40.69 -37.52
C LYS A 713 -22.23 -40.97 -36.06
N PRO A 714 -22.68 -42.18 -35.73
CA PRO A 714 -22.90 -42.59 -34.35
C PRO A 714 -21.61 -42.47 -33.51
N THR A 715 -21.71 -41.84 -32.34
CA THR A 715 -20.65 -41.77 -31.32
C THR A 715 -21.24 -42.04 -29.95
N ARG A 716 -20.50 -42.72 -29.07
CA ARG A 716 -20.99 -43.10 -27.75
C ARG A 716 -20.58 -42.09 -26.69
N VAL A 717 -21.48 -41.82 -25.75
CA VAL A 717 -21.16 -41.08 -24.52
C VAL A 717 -20.20 -41.93 -23.67
N LEU A 718 -18.98 -41.43 -23.48
CA LEU A 718 -17.94 -42.02 -22.62
C LEU A 718 -18.02 -41.52 -21.19
N GLY A 719 -18.55 -40.33 -20.98
CA GLY A 719 -18.60 -39.71 -19.66
C GLY A 719 -19.62 -38.58 -19.63
N ILE A 720 -20.38 -38.50 -18.54
CA ILE A 720 -21.25 -37.37 -18.26
C ILE A 720 -21.15 -36.98 -16.80
N SER A 721 -20.68 -35.75 -16.57
CA SER A 721 -20.59 -35.15 -15.25
C SER A 721 -21.40 -33.87 -15.22
N TYR A 722 -21.82 -33.46 -14.02
CA TYR A 722 -22.27 -32.11 -13.79
C TYR A 722 -21.30 -31.35 -12.88
N GLU A 723 -21.23 -30.05 -13.09
CA GLU A 723 -20.53 -29.07 -12.28
C GLU A 723 -21.55 -28.03 -11.80
N PHE A 724 -21.15 -27.13 -10.90
CA PHE A 724 -21.96 -25.96 -10.57
C PHE A 724 -21.53 -24.72 -11.37
N LEU A 725 -22.51 -23.90 -11.74
CA LEU A 725 -22.31 -22.67 -12.52
C LEU A 725 -21.37 -21.66 -11.85
N LEU A 726 -21.36 -21.62 -10.52
CA LEU A 726 -20.59 -20.70 -9.68
C LEU A 726 -20.81 -19.23 -10.08
N ASN A 727 -19.81 -18.60 -10.68
CA ASN A 727 -19.82 -17.22 -11.13
C ASN A 727 -19.97 -17.06 -12.65
N GLN A 728 -20.03 -18.17 -13.40
CA GLN A 728 -20.21 -18.19 -14.84
C GLN A 728 -21.60 -17.67 -15.24
N LYS A 729 -21.73 -17.32 -16.52
CA LYS A 729 -23.00 -16.90 -17.11
C LYS A 729 -23.32 -17.78 -18.29
N PHE A 730 -24.60 -17.88 -18.62
CA PHE A 730 -25.03 -18.55 -19.83
C PHE A 730 -25.05 -17.59 -21.01
N TYR A 731 -24.82 -18.18 -22.18
CA TYR A 731 -24.86 -17.56 -23.48
C TYR A 731 -25.81 -18.36 -24.37
N GLY A 732 -26.29 -17.70 -25.42
CA GLY A 732 -27.27 -18.25 -26.34
C GLY A 732 -27.13 -17.67 -27.73
N PHE A 733 -27.75 -18.33 -28.70
CA PHE A 733 -27.73 -17.90 -30.09
C PHE A 733 -29.08 -17.31 -30.51
N ASP A 734 -29.04 -16.26 -31.34
CA ASP A 734 -30.20 -15.59 -31.94
C ASP A 734 -31.29 -15.19 -30.92
N ASN A 735 -30.91 -15.03 -29.65
CA ASN A 735 -31.78 -14.74 -28.51
C ASN A 735 -32.92 -15.79 -28.31
N GLN A 736 -32.70 -17.03 -28.74
CA GLN A 736 -33.71 -18.10 -28.69
C GLN A 736 -33.55 -19.01 -27.47
N SER A 737 -32.34 -19.52 -27.22
CA SER A 737 -32.03 -20.38 -26.08
C SER A 737 -30.65 -20.03 -25.50
N PHE A 738 -30.57 -19.89 -24.18
CA PHE A 738 -29.31 -19.66 -23.45
C PHE A 738 -28.92 -20.95 -22.75
N PHE A 739 -27.89 -21.62 -23.25
CA PHE A 739 -27.67 -23.03 -22.97
C PHE A 739 -26.21 -23.43 -22.75
N PHE A 740 -25.26 -22.51 -22.85
CA PHE A 740 -23.82 -22.82 -22.72
C PHE A 740 -23.06 -21.72 -21.95
N THR A 741 -21.90 -22.03 -21.37
CA THR A 741 -21.05 -21.05 -20.66
C THR A 741 -19.98 -20.40 -21.56
N ASP A 742 -19.28 -19.36 -21.09
CA ASP A 742 -18.36 -18.56 -21.93
C ASP A 742 -17.17 -19.35 -22.50
N THR A 743 -16.84 -20.50 -21.91
CA THR A 743 -15.75 -21.36 -22.37
C THR A 743 -16.21 -22.46 -23.31
N HIS A 744 -17.51 -22.62 -23.60
CA HIS A 744 -18.01 -23.74 -24.40
C HIS A 744 -17.54 -23.72 -25.84
N LEU A 745 -17.12 -24.88 -26.33
CA LEU A 745 -16.52 -25.06 -27.64
C LEU A 745 -17.57 -25.42 -28.69
N PHE A 746 -17.61 -24.62 -29.73
CA PHE A 746 -18.44 -24.82 -30.91
C PHE A 746 -17.61 -25.02 -32.16
N VAL A 747 -18.19 -25.69 -33.15
CA VAL A 747 -17.54 -26.01 -34.42
C VAL A 747 -18.14 -25.16 -35.53
N GLY A 748 -17.28 -24.50 -36.31
CA GLY A 748 -17.66 -23.70 -37.46
C GLY A 748 -16.74 -23.89 -38.67
N PRO A 749 -17.05 -23.23 -39.79
CA PRO A 749 -16.27 -23.27 -41.01
C PRO A 749 -14.89 -22.62 -40.81
N LYS A 750 -13.90 -23.07 -41.58
CA LYS A 750 -12.54 -22.55 -41.54
C LYS A 750 -12.48 -21.19 -42.24
N ALA A 751 -12.17 -20.12 -41.53
CA ALA A 751 -11.99 -18.79 -42.12
C ALA A 751 -10.76 -18.76 -43.06
N ASN A 752 -10.99 -18.63 -44.38
CA ASN A 752 -10.01 -18.38 -45.46
C ASN A 752 -8.51 -18.58 -45.09
N VAL A 753 -8.08 -19.83 -44.91
CA VAL A 753 -6.65 -20.17 -44.91
C VAL A 753 -6.27 -20.51 -46.36
N MET A 754 -5.34 -19.74 -46.94
CA MET A 754 -4.75 -20.08 -48.24
C MET A 754 -4.25 -21.53 -48.23
N LYS A 755 -4.70 -22.32 -49.21
CA LYS A 755 -4.66 -23.79 -49.28
C LYS A 755 -3.28 -24.47 -49.25
N GLU A 756 -2.16 -23.77 -49.04
CA GLU A 756 -0.87 -24.27 -49.51
C GLU A 756 0.06 -24.95 -48.48
N THR A 757 -0.28 -25.06 -47.18
CA THR A 757 0.69 -25.58 -46.18
C THR A 757 0.16 -26.52 -45.10
N LEU A 758 -1.02 -27.13 -45.23
CA LEU A 758 -1.53 -28.05 -44.21
C LEU A 758 -1.47 -29.52 -44.65
N THR A 759 -1.00 -30.38 -43.74
CA THR A 759 -0.97 -31.83 -43.89
C THR A 759 -2.40 -32.40 -43.96
N PRO A 760 -2.66 -33.47 -44.74
CA PRO A 760 -4.00 -34.02 -45.00
C PRO A 760 -4.86 -34.37 -43.77
N ASP A 761 -4.25 -34.58 -42.60
CA ASP A 761 -4.96 -34.98 -41.37
C ASP A 761 -5.40 -33.80 -40.48
N GLN A 762 -5.14 -32.54 -40.85
CA GLN A 762 -5.46 -31.35 -40.01
C GLN A 762 -6.69 -30.56 -40.48
N ASP A 763 -7.55 -31.14 -41.32
CA ASP A 763 -8.33 -30.33 -42.26
C ASP A 763 -9.77 -29.93 -41.88
N LEU A 764 -10.37 -30.31 -40.74
CA LEU A 764 -11.84 -30.45 -40.78
C LEU A 764 -12.71 -29.30 -40.25
N PHE A 765 -12.25 -28.37 -39.40
CA PHE A 765 -13.10 -27.27 -38.88
C PHE A 765 -12.34 -26.25 -38.02
N GLN A 766 -12.96 -25.10 -37.75
CA GLN A 766 -12.50 -24.09 -36.79
C GLN A 766 -13.30 -24.20 -35.49
N LEU A 767 -12.63 -24.08 -34.34
CA LEU A 767 -13.30 -24.02 -33.05
C LEU A 767 -13.54 -22.59 -32.59
N TYR A 768 -14.66 -22.38 -31.93
CA TYR A 768 -15.08 -21.09 -31.41
C TYR A 768 -15.53 -21.19 -29.96
N THR A 769 -15.32 -20.12 -29.20
CA THR A 769 -15.79 -19.97 -27.82
C THR A 769 -16.07 -18.49 -27.52
N THR A 770 -16.73 -18.16 -26.41
CA THR A 770 -16.99 -16.75 -26.08
C THR A 770 -15.79 -16.07 -25.43
N SER A 771 -14.96 -16.84 -24.72
CA SER A 771 -13.74 -16.34 -24.09
C SER A 771 -12.64 -17.40 -24.11
N LYS A 772 -11.80 -17.34 -25.14
CA LYS A 772 -10.58 -18.13 -25.33
C LYS A 772 -9.61 -17.94 -24.18
N ALA A 773 -9.52 -16.72 -23.66
CA ALA A 773 -8.71 -16.43 -22.48
C ALA A 773 -9.18 -17.22 -21.25
N ASN A 774 -10.49 -17.26 -21.00
CA ASN A 774 -11.04 -18.01 -19.87
C ASN A 774 -10.92 -19.52 -20.10
N LEU A 775 -11.16 -19.98 -21.34
CA LEU A 775 -10.98 -21.38 -21.72
C LEU A 775 -9.55 -21.85 -21.45
N PHE A 776 -8.55 -21.07 -21.85
CA PHE A 776 -7.15 -21.42 -21.66
C PHE A 776 -6.67 -21.20 -20.22
N ALA A 777 -7.32 -20.34 -19.45
CA ALA A 777 -7.06 -20.24 -18.01
C ALA A 777 -7.53 -21.50 -17.28
N GLN A 778 -8.68 -22.04 -17.66
CA GLN A 778 -9.28 -23.25 -17.09
C GLN A 778 -8.59 -24.51 -17.56
N ASN A 779 -8.30 -24.58 -18.85
CA ASN A 779 -7.72 -25.72 -19.51
C ASN A 779 -6.59 -25.27 -20.44
N PRO A 780 -5.40 -24.97 -19.88
CA PRO A 780 -4.29 -24.39 -20.64
C PRO A 780 -3.72 -25.31 -21.73
N LEU A 781 -4.05 -26.60 -21.68
CA LEU A 781 -3.66 -27.59 -22.69
C LEU A 781 -4.55 -27.52 -23.94
N LEU A 782 -5.71 -26.85 -23.91
CA LEU A 782 -6.48 -26.56 -25.13
C LEU A 782 -5.84 -25.48 -26.01
N LYS A 783 -4.77 -24.81 -25.57
CA LYS A 783 -4.06 -23.79 -26.37
C LYS A 783 -3.48 -24.33 -27.69
N TYR A 784 -3.33 -25.65 -27.80
CA TYR A 784 -2.84 -26.32 -29.00
C TYR A 784 -3.96 -26.63 -30.00
N LEU A 785 -5.22 -26.48 -29.59
CA LEU A 785 -6.33 -26.43 -30.51
C LEU A 785 -6.41 -25.03 -31.13
N ASN A 786 -6.72 -24.98 -32.41
CA ASN A 786 -7.03 -23.73 -33.08
C ASN A 786 -8.44 -23.26 -32.63
N VAL A 787 -8.50 -22.57 -31.50
CA VAL A 787 -9.71 -21.95 -30.95
C VAL A 787 -9.67 -20.45 -31.21
N LYS A 788 -10.79 -19.90 -31.66
CA LYS A 788 -11.03 -18.46 -31.82
C LYS A 788 -12.10 -17.99 -30.84
N ASP A 789 -12.00 -16.73 -30.44
CA ASP A 789 -13.14 -16.06 -29.83
C ASP A 789 -14.25 -15.91 -30.88
N PHE A 790 -15.50 -15.91 -30.44
CA PHE A 790 -16.58 -15.32 -31.21
C PHE A 790 -16.21 -13.84 -31.42
N ASP A 791 -15.96 -13.44 -32.68
CA ASP A 791 -15.72 -12.06 -33.15
C ASP A 791 -14.28 -11.49 -33.03
N GLU A 792 -13.41 -11.78 -34.01
CA GLU A 792 -12.17 -11.00 -34.22
C GLU A 792 -12.39 -9.73 -35.08
N ASN A 793 -13.53 -9.51 -35.77
CA ASN A 793 -13.62 -8.48 -36.83
C ASN A 793 -14.96 -7.76 -37.08
N THR A 794 -16.00 -7.93 -36.27
CA THR A 794 -17.35 -7.38 -36.56
C THR A 794 -18.14 -6.98 -35.31
N LYS A 795 -17.57 -6.09 -34.49
CA LYS A 795 -18.36 -5.32 -33.52
C LYS A 795 -19.23 -4.28 -34.23
N PHE A 796 -20.43 -4.69 -34.63
CA PHE A 796 -21.55 -3.76 -34.86
C PHE A 796 -22.54 -3.95 -33.71
N ASN A 797 -22.69 -2.93 -32.85
CA ASN A 797 -23.71 -2.88 -31.77
C ASN A 797 -23.71 -4.04 -30.75
N ASP A 798 -22.57 -4.30 -30.09
CA ASP A 798 -22.48 -5.22 -28.93
C ASP A 798 -22.96 -6.68 -29.15
N THR A 799 -23.13 -7.12 -30.40
CA THR A 799 -23.52 -8.48 -30.76
C THR A 799 -22.34 -9.20 -31.42
N LEU A 800 -21.91 -10.34 -30.89
CA LEU A 800 -20.84 -11.15 -31.48
C LEU A 800 -21.43 -11.96 -32.63
N ARG A 801 -20.90 -11.83 -33.84
CA ARG A 801 -21.33 -12.63 -35.00
C ARG A 801 -20.31 -13.71 -35.32
N THR A 802 -20.78 -14.93 -35.56
CA THR A 802 -19.94 -16.05 -36.01
C THR A 802 -20.74 -16.95 -36.94
N SER A 803 -20.04 -17.71 -37.78
CA SER A 803 -20.65 -18.79 -38.56
C SER A 803 -20.38 -20.11 -37.83
N LEU A 804 -21.42 -20.89 -37.53
CA LEU A 804 -21.31 -22.21 -36.90
C LEU A 804 -22.03 -23.27 -37.75
N PHE A 805 -21.69 -24.53 -37.54
CA PHE A 805 -22.49 -25.63 -38.09
C PHE A 805 -23.73 -25.88 -37.24
N HIS A 806 -24.88 -25.92 -37.90
CA HIS A 806 -26.20 -26.16 -37.32
C HIS A 806 -26.91 -27.28 -38.09
N PHE A 807 -27.48 -28.23 -37.38
CA PHE A 807 -28.30 -29.29 -37.93
C PHE A 807 -29.77 -28.88 -37.89
N ASP A 808 -30.39 -28.83 -39.06
CA ASP A 808 -31.83 -28.68 -39.21
C ASP A 808 -32.41 -30.07 -39.53
N PRO A 809 -33.26 -30.64 -38.64
CA PRO A 809 -33.90 -31.91 -38.88
C PRO A 809 -34.66 -31.97 -40.21
N LEU A 810 -35.16 -30.85 -40.75
CA LEU A 810 -35.91 -30.84 -42.01
C LEU A 810 -35.03 -31.04 -43.25
N LEU A 811 -33.72 -30.81 -43.14
CA LEU A 811 -32.78 -30.87 -44.27
C LEU A 811 -32.04 -32.22 -44.38
N HIS A 812 -32.08 -33.06 -43.34
CA HIS A 812 -31.63 -34.45 -43.19
C HIS A 812 -30.24 -34.91 -43.72
N ASP A 813 -29.55 -34.15 -44.58
CA ASP A 813 -28.40 -34.68 -45.34
C ASP A 813 -27.03 -34.24 -44.80
N LYS A 814 -26.95 -33.10 -44.09
CA LYS A 814 -25.70 -32.57 -43.48
C LYS A 814 -25.98 -31.34 -42.60
N PRO A 815 -25.12 -31.03 -41.62
CA PRO A 815 -25.12 -29.73 -40.97
C PRO A 815 -24.89 -28.61 -41.98
N VAL A 816 -25.64 -27.52 -41.83
CA VAL A 816 -25.50 -26.31 -42.65
C VAL A 816 -24.74 -25.24 -41.89
N GLU A 817 -23.99 -24.42 -42.62
CA GLU A 817 -23.36 -23.23 -42.06
C GLU A 817 -24.44 -22.17 -41.80
N ARG A 818 -24.44 -21.62 -40.58
CA ARG A 818 -25.38 -20.58 -40.16
C ARG A 818 -24.64 -19.45 -39.48
N ASP A 819 -24.87 -18.24 -39.97
CA ASP A 819 -24.47 -17.03 -39.29
C ASP A 819 -25.41 -16.79 -38.11
N ILE A 820 -24.83 -16.65 -36.92
CA ILE A 820 -25.56 -16.47 -35.68
C ILE A 820 -25.03 -15.29 -34.88
N ASN A 821 -25.91 -14.72 -34.08
CA ASN A 821 -25.55 -13.73 -33.10
C ASN A 821 -25.50 -14.35 -31.70
N VAL A 822 -24.41 -14.12 -30.97
CA VAL A 822 -24.23 -14.62 -29.60
C VAL A 822 -24.71 -13.57 -28.60
N PHE A 823 -25.58 -13.98 -27.68
CA PHE A 823 -26.15 -13.14 -26.64
C PHE A 823 -25.81 -13.68 -25.26
N LEU A 824 -25.57 -12.77 -24.32
CA LEU A 824 -25.42 -13.08 -22.91
C LEU A 824 -26.80 -13.22 -22.26
N GLU A 825 -27.03 -14.27 -21.47
CA GLU A 825 -28.28 -14.43 -20.73
C GLU A 825 -28.41 -13.34 -19.66
N PRO A 826 -29.49 -12.52 -19.68
CA PRO A 826 -29.69 -11.48 -18.67
C PRO A 826 -30.10 -12.06 -17.32
N LYS A 827 -30.65 -13.28 -17.31
CA LYS A 827 -31.09 -13.97 -16.10
C LYS A 827 -29.89 -14.41 -15.27
N ILE A 828 -29.95 -14.09 -13.98
CA ILE A 828 -28.94 -14.48 -13.00
C ILE A 828 -29.33 -15.81 -12.36
N TYR A 829 -28.39 -16.74 -12.36
CA TYR A 829 -28.57 -18.08 -11.80
C TYR A 829 -27.89 -18.22 -10.42
N PRO A 830 -28.43 -19.08 -9.53
CA PRO A 830 -27.76 -19.56 -8.33
C PRO A 830 -26.38 -20.18 -8.63
N ALA A 831 -25.45 -20.08 -7.69
CA ALA A 831 -24.09 -20.58 -7.88
C ALA A 831 -24.04 -22.11 -8.01
N ASP A 832 -24.98 -22.81 -7.39
CA ASP A 832 -25.21 -24.26 -7.41
C ASP A 832 -26.09 -24.72 -8.59
N THR A 833 -26.35 -23.85 -9.57
CA THR A 833 -27.07 -24.25 -10.79
C THR A 833 -26.25 -25.32 -11.52
N PRO A 834 -26.79 -26.52 -11.77
CA PRO A 834 -26.05 -27.58 -12.42
C PRO A 834 -25.81 -27.24 -13.90
N ILE A 835 -24.57 -27.49 -14.32
CA ILE A 835 -24.13 -27.42 -15.70
C ILE A 835 -23.49 -28.75 -16.07
N TYR A 836 -23.68 -29.23 -17.29
CA TYR A 836 -23.32 -30.59 -17.69
C TYR A 836 -22.20 -30.58 -18.71
N PHE A 837 -21.29 -31.53 -18.55
CA PHE A 837 -20.18 -31.78 -19.43
C PHE A 837 -20.29 -33.18 -20.01
N ILE A 838 -20.15 -33.29 -21.33
CA ILE A 838 -20.30 -34.53 -22.09
C ILE A 838 -18.97 -34.89 -22.72
N GLN A 839 -18.60 -36.16 -22.66
CA GLN A 839 -17.48 -36.72 -23.39
C GLN A 839 -17.96 -37.85 -24.29
N VAL A 840 -17.45 -37.86 -25.51
CA VAL A 840 -17.81 -38.83 -26.55
C VAL A 840 -16.56 -39.54 -27.07
N ASP A 841 -16.73 -40.73 -27.64
CA ASP A 841 -15.66 -41.57 -28.21
C ASP A 841 -15.25 -41.17 -29.64
N SER A 842 -15.94 -40.19 -30.23
CA SER A 842 -15.60 -39.73 -31.57
C SER A 842 -14.18 -39.14 -31.60
N PRO A 843 -13.36 -39.47 -32.61
CA PRO A 843 -12.03 -38.86 -32.79
C PRO A 843 -12.08 -37.33 -32.91
N THR A 844 -13.20 -36.77 -33.38
CA THR A 844 -13.38 -35.31 -33.47
C THR A 844 -13.85 -34.71 -32.15
N GLY A 845 -14.40 -35.53 -31.26
CA GLY A 845 -14.92 -35.11 -29.97
C GLY A 845 -16.22 -34.31 -30.06
N THR A 846 -16.95 -34.41 -31.17
CA THR A 846 -18.08 -33.54 -31.48
C THR A 846 -19.44 -34.20 -31.24
N TYR A 847 -20.43 -33.38 -30.92
CA TYR A 847 -21.83 -33.78 -30.72
C TYR A 847 -22.74 -32.57 -31.01
N PHE A 848 -24.07 -32.74 -31.04
CA PHE A 848 -25.00 -31.61 -31.21
C PHE A 848 -25.67 -31.22 -29.90
N ALA A 849 -25.72 -29.92 -29.61
CA ALA A 849 -26.53 -29.33 -28.54
C ALA A 849 -27.38 -28.17 -29.10
N GLU A 850 -28.70 -28.21 -28.87
CA GLU A 850 -29.67 -27.27 -29.47
C GLU A 850 -29.51 -27.15 -31.00
N GLY A 851 -29.17 -28.26 -31.66
CA GLY A 851 -28.88 -28.33 -33.09
C GLY A 851 -27.52 -27.77 -33.52
N TYR A 852 -26.71 -27.18 -32.63
CA TYR A 852 -25.37 -26.68 -32.97
C TYR A 852 -24.30 -27.73 -32.72
N VAL A 853 -23.29 -27.79 -33.59
CA VAL A 853 -22.15 -28.71 -33.40
C VAL A 853 -21.24 -28.16 -32.29
N CYS A 854 -21.16 -28.90 -31.20
CA CYS A 854 -20.28 -28.67 -30.06
C CYS A 854 -19.07 -29.60 -30.09
N ARG A 855 -18.05 -29.30 -29.29
CA ARG A 855 -16.91 -30.18 -29.05
C ARG A 855 -16.65 -30.33 -27.55
N HIS A 856 -16.36 -31.55 -27.08
CA HIS A 856 -15.92 -31.78 -25.71
C HIS A 856 -14.55 -31.12 -25.42
N GLU A 857 -14.24 -30.86 -24.15
CA GLU A 857 -13.02 -30.13 -23.73
C GLU A 857 -11.85 -31.04 -23.37
N ILE A 858 -11.85 -32.27 -23.89
CA ILE A 858 -10.68 -33.14 -23.77
C ILE A 858 -9.63 -32.61 -24.75
N PRO A 859 -8.40 -32.36 -24.28
CA PRO A 859 -7.36 -31.92 -25.19
C PRO A 859 -6.98 -33.13 -26.08
N PRO A 860 -6.32 -32.93 -27.22
CA PRO A 860 -5.78 -34.03 -28.01
C PRO A 860 -4.73 -34.83 -27.20
N LEU A 861 -5.15 -35.90 -26.51
CA LEU A 861 -4.35 -36.64 -25.52
C LEU A 861 -3.02 -37.13 -26.10
N GLU A 862 -2.99 -37.38 -27.40
CA GLU A 862 -1.82 -37.74 -28.19
C GLU A 862 -0.69 -36.69 -28.17
N LEU A 863 -0.98 -35.43 -27.87
CA LEU A 863 0.02 -34.37 -27.76
C LEU A 863 0.70 -34.31 -26.37
N TRP A 864 0.14 -34.98 -25.35
CA TRP A 864 0.74 -35.01 -24.00
C TRP A 864 0.71 -36.41 -23.36
N PRO A 865 1.22 -37.43 -24.06
CA PRO A 865 1.10 -38.81 -23.60
C PRO A 865 1.71 -39.02 -22.20
N ASN A 866 2.77 -38.30 -21.84
CA ASN A 866 3.48 -38.51 -20.57
C ASN A 866 2.82 -37.77 -19.41
N THR A 867 2.39 -36.52 -19.63
CA THR A 867 1.61 -35.76 -18.64
C THR A 867 0.30 -36.50 -18.33
N ILE A 868 -0.41 -36.95 -19.36
CA ILE A 868 -1.68 -37.67 -19.19
C ILE A 868 -1.46 -39.01 -18.50
N ALA A 869 -0.47 -39.82 -18.91
CA ALA A 869 -0.16 -41.08 -18.24
C ALA A 869 0.13 -40.87 -16.73
N THR A 870 0.82 -39.79 -16.38
CA THR A 870 1.11 -39.45 -14.96
C THR A 870 -0.15 -39.08 -14.21
N LEU A 871 -0.98 -38.19 -14.75
CA LEU A 871 -2.27 -37.81 -14.17
C LEU A 871 -3.24 -38.99 -14.10
N PHE A 872 -3.09 -39.97 -14.99
CA PHE A 872 -3.94 -41.16 -15.01
C PHE A 872 -3.45 -42.20 -14.00
N SER A 873 -2.14 -42.28 -13.75
CA SER A 873 -1.56 -43.18 -12.76
C SER A 873 -2.00 -42.89 -11.31
N ILE A 874 -2.37 -41.64 -11.01
CA ILE A 874 -2.89 -41.26 -9.69
C ILE A 874 -4.36 -41.68 -9.49
N PHE A 875 -5.08 -41.97 -10.58
CA PHE A 875 -6.44 -42.47 -10.53
C PHE A 875 -6.41 -43.91 -10.02
N GLY A 876 -6.86 -44.09 -8.79
CA GLY A 876 -6.82 -45.38 -8.10
C GLY A 876 -6.04 -45.36 -6.79
N THR A 877 -5.26 -44.30 -6.55
CA THR A 877 -4.62 -44.04 -5.25
C THR A 877 -5.67 -43.91 -4.14
N ARG A 878 -5.26 -44.23 -2.91
CA ARG A 878 -6.17 -44.20 -1.76
C ARG A 878 -6.70 -42.80 -1.48
N GLY A 879 -5.84 -41.77 -1.59
CA GLY A 879 -6.22 -40.36 -1.44
C GLY A 879 -7.31 -39.96 -2.44
N PHE A 880 -7.11 -40.26 -3.73
CA PHE A 880 -8.10 -39.96 -4.78
C PHE A 880 -9.44 -40.67 -4.56
N LYS A 881 -9.43 -41.96 -4.23
CA LYS A 881 -10.64 -42.74 -3.94
C LYS A 881 -11.42 -42.21 -2.74
N LYS A 882 -10.75 -41.69 -1.71
CA LYS A 882 -11.41 -41.08 -0.55
C LYS A 882 -12.10 -39.77 -0.92
N LEU A 883 -11.42 -38.90 -1.66
CA LEU A 883 -12.02 -37.64 -2.12
C LEU A 883 -13.22 -37.92 -3.03
N ALA A 884 -13.13 -38.94 -3.89
CA ALA A 884 -14.23 -39.39 -4.75
C ALA A 884 -15.50 -39.82 -3.99
N GLN A 885 -15.39 -40.22 -2.72
CA GLN A 885 -16.54 -40.62 -1.90
C GLN A 885 -17.27 -39.42 -1.28
N LEU A 886 -16.71 -38.21 -1.37
CA LEU A 886 -17.36 -37.02 -0.85
C LEU A 886 -18.58 -36.67 -1.72
N PRO A 887 -19.71 -36.30 -1.10
CA PRO A 887 -20.87 -35.83 -1.83
C PRO A 887 -20.48 -34.59 -2.63
N TYR A 888 -20.92 -34.50 -3.88
CA TYR A 888 -20.61 -33.34 -4.70
C TYR A 888 -21.46 -32.14 -4.26
N SER A 889 -20.83 -31.25 -3.50
CA SER A 889 -21.41 -30.03 -2.96
C SER A 889 -20.46 -28.85 -3.18
N LEU A 890 -20.93 -27.63 -2.91
CA LEU A 890 -20.07 -26.45 -2.99
C LEU A 890 -18.89 -26.57 -2.02
N GLU A 891 -19.08 -27.12 -0.83
CA GLU A 891 -18.02 -27.38 0.15
C GLU A 891 -16.96 -28.35 -0.40
N THR A 892 -17.38 -29.42 -1.06
CA THR A 892 -16.47 -30.40 -1.68
C THR A 892 -15.68 -29.77 -2.83
N ILE A 893 -16.32 -28.90 -3.64
CA ILE A 893 -15.68 -28.10 -4.67
C ILE A 893 -14.56 -27.23 -4.09
N TYR A 894 -14.81 -26.57 -2.95
CA TYR A 894 -13.81 -25.74 -2.29
C TYR A 894 -12.66 -26.54 -1.70
N LEU A 895 -12.95 -27.73 -1.17
CA LEU A 895 -11.92 -28.65 -0.75
C LEU A 895 -11.04 -29.05 -1.96
N ILE A 896 -11.64 -29.41 -3.09
CA ILE A 896 -10.93 -29.75 -4.33
C ILE A 896 -10.00 -28.62 -4.78
N ASP A 897 -10.44 -27.36 -4.73
CA ASP A 897 -9.60 -26.21 -5.10
C ASP A 897 -8.35 -26.11 -4.21
N GLY A 898 -8.55 -26.19 -2.90
CA GLY A 898 -7.44 -26.10 -1.94
C GLY A 898 -6.45 -27.25 -2.09
N VAL A 899 -6.96 -28.47 -2.29
CA VAL A 899 -6.12 -29.65 -2.56
C VAL A 899 -5.35 -29.48 -3.86
N SER A 900 -6.01 -29.05 -4.94
CA SER A 900 -5.39 -28.88 -6.26
C SER A 900 -4.31 -27.80 -6.25
N ASP A 901 -4.48 -26.73 -5.50
CA ASP A 901 -3.45 -25.69 -5.30
C ASP A 901 -2.20 -26.21 -4.61
N ASN A 902 -2.38 -26.96 -3.52
CA ASN A 902 -1.28 -27.57 -2.79
C ASN A 902 -0.51 -28.55 -3.68
N VAL A 903 -1.24 -29.38 -4.41
CA VAL A 903 -0.65 -30.29 -5.40
C VAL A 903 0.14 -29.50 -6.45
N ARG A 904 -0.45 -28.47 -7.05
CA ARG A 904 0.20 -27.61 -8.07
C ARG A 904 1.49 -26.99 -7.56
N MET A 905 1.46 -26.40 -6.36
CA MET A 905 2.65 -25.79 -5.75
C MET A 905 3.75 -26.83 -5.51
N ARG A 906 3.39 -28.04 -5.06
CA ARG A 906 4.36 -29.09 -4.79
C ARG A 906 4.94 -29.69 -6.06
N VAL A 907 4.12 -29.94 -7.07
CA VAL A 907 4.57 -30.40 -8.40
C VAL A 907 5.54 -29.38 -9.01
N LYS A 908 5.23 -28.08 -8.93
CA LYS A 908 6.13 -27.03 -9.39
C LYS A 908 7.47 -27.05 -8.66
N SER A 909 7.47 -27.16 -7.33
CA SER A 909 8.71 -27.27 -6.53
C SER A 909 9.59 -28.43 -6.99
N VAL A 910 8.99 -29.59 -7.23
CA VAL A 910 9.73 -30.79 -7.68
C VAL A 910 10.32 -30.57 -9.06
N LEU A 911 9.58 -29.98 -10.00
CA LEU A 911 10.09 -29.66 -11.33
C LEU A 911 11.20 -28.60 -11.27
N ASP A 912 11.03 -27.54 -10.48
CA ASP A 912 12.04 -26.50 -10.32
C ASP A 912 13.33 -27.07 -9.68
N GLU A 913 13.22 -27.97 -8.70
CA GLU A 913 14.36 -28.69 -8.08
C GLU A 913 15.12 -29.56 -9.10
N GLU A 914 14.40 -30.33 -9.93
CA GLU A 914 15.00 -31.22 -10.93
C GLU A 914 15.71 -30.47 -12.06
N PHE A 915 15.17 -29.32 -12.49
CA PHE A 915 15.64 -28.61 -13.68
C PHE A 915 16.49 -27.36 -13.39
N LEU A 916 16.35 -26.67 -12.26
CA LEU A 916 17.17 -25.48 -11.93
C LEU A 916 18.48 -25.82 -11.20
N SER A 917 18.55 -26.98 -10.55
CA SER A 917 19.72 -27.32 -9.74
C SER A 917 20.99 -27.52 -10.56
N GLY A 918 20.92 -27.75 -11.89
CA GLY A 918 22.07 -27.85 -12.81
C GLY A 918 23.07 -28.99 -12.51
N GLU A 919 23.00 -29.58 -11.33
CA GLU A 919 23.90 -30.60 -10.78
C GLU A 919 23.34 -32.02 -10.95
N SER A 920 22.05 -32.19 -11.29
CA SER A 920 21.43 -33.50 -11.53
C SER A 920 21.89 -34.17 -12.84
N ALA A 921 22.55 -33.43 -13.74
CA ALA A 921 23.09 -33.97 -15.00
C ALA A 921 24.35 -34.84 -14.82
N LYS A 922 24.90 -34.99 -13.61
CA LYS A 922 26.16 -35.74 -13.40
C LYS A 922 26.07 -37.03 -12.60
N HIS A 923 24.97 -37.35 -11.94
CA HIS A 923 24.87 -38.58 -11.14
C HIS A 923 23.52 -39.27 -11.33
N HIS A 924 23.46 -40.23 -12.25
CA HIS A 924 22.82 -41.55 -12.05
C HIS A 924 22.94 -42.42 -13.31
N GLU A 925 24.12 -43.01 -13.53
CA GLU A 925 24.20 -44.33 -14.16
C GLU A 925 23.81 -45.38 -13.11
N MET A 926 22.50 -45.49 -12.81
CA MET A 926 21.97 -46.69 -12.16
C MET A 926 21.04 -47.39 -13.14
N ASN A 927 21.45 -48.59 -13.55
CA ASN A 927 20.70 -49.51 -14.39
C ASN A 927 19.41 -49.97 -13.68
N TYR A 928 18.39 -49.13 -13.65
CA TYR A 928 17.02 -49.57 -13.42
C TYR A 928 16.43 -49.98 -14.77
N TYR A 929 15.99 -51.24 -14.87
CA TYR A 929 15.08 -51.67 -15.92
C TYR A 929 13.77 -50.88 -15.80
N CYS A 930 13.69 -49.73 -16.46
CA CYS A 930 12.48 -48.92 -16.49
C CYS A 930 11.43 -49.61 -17.35
N LYS A 931 10.38 -50.12 -16.69
CA LYS A 931 9.22 -50.69 -17.38
C LYS A 931 8.34 -49.53 -17.84
N LYS A 932 8.31 -49.29 -19.15
CA LYS A 932 7.61 -48.17 -19.79
C LYS A 932 6.13 -48.11 -19.41
N GLN A 933 5.69 -47.05 -18.74
CA GLN A 933 4.27 -46.68 -18.70
C GLN A 933 3.92 -45.87 -19.95
N SER A 934 3.30 -46.52 -20.94
CA SER A 934 2.77 -45.86 -22.12
C SER A 934 1.28 -45.54 -21.91
N LEU A 935 0.78 -44.49 -22.57
CA LEU A 935 -0.66 -44.22 -22.68
C LEU A 935 -1.44 -45.45 -23.19
N ALA A 936 -0.81 -46.29 -24.04
CA ALA A 936 -1.37 -47.54 -24.54
C ALA A 936 -1.65 -48.61 -23.46
N ASN A 937 -1.06 -48.46 -22.26
CA ASN A 937 -1.29 -49.37 -21.14
C ASN A 937 -2.59 -49.05 -20.39
N PHE A 938 -3.26 -47.94 -20.70
CA PHE A 938 -4.50 -47.51 -20.07
C PHE A 938 -5.69 -47.75 -20.99
N ASN A 939 -6.75 -48.33 -20.45
CA ASN A 939 -8.05 -48.36 -21.12
C ASN A 939 -8.71 -46.98 -20.95
N LEU A 940 -8.43 -46.07 -21.90
CA LEU A 940 -8.85 -44.67 -21.82
C LEU A 940 -10.36 -44.54 -21.63
N ASP A 941 -11.15 -45.28 -22.40
CA ASP A 941 -12.62 -45.25 -22.32
C ASP A 941 -13.12 -45.63 -20.91
N GLU A 942 -12.55 -46.69 -20.33
CA GLU A 942 -12.90 -47.13 -18.99
C GLU A 942 -12.49 -46.11 -17.92
N MET A 943 -11.32 -45.48 -18.07
CA MET A 943 -10.83 -44.47 -17.11
C MET A 943 -11.65 -43.20 -17.19
N ILE A 944 -11.90 -42.72 -18.40
CA ILE A 944 -12.77 -41.57 -18.67
C ILE A 944 -14.15 -41.84 -18.08
N GLY A 945 -14.75 -43.00 -18.35
CA GLY A 945 -16.04 -43.38 -17.76
C GLY A 945 -16.00 -43.42 -16.23
N LYS A 946 -14.94 -43.93 -15.60
CA LYS A 946 -14.81 -43.93 -14.13
C LYS A 946 -14.69 -42.53 -13.53
N ILE A 947 -13.96 -41.62 -14.18
CA ILE A 947 -13.73 -40.26 -13.68
C ILE A 947 -14.99 -39.43 -13.85
N PHE A 948 -15.55 -39.42 -15.05
CA PHE A 948 -16.62 -38.50 -15.41
C PHE A 948 -18.00 -38.96 -14.98
N ASN A 949 -18.16 -40.19 -14.47
CA ASN A 949 -19.39 -40.63 -13.79
C ASN A 949 -19.56 -40.11 -12.36
N ASN A 950 -18.49 -39.60 -11.77
CA ASN A 950 -18.53 -39.09 -10.40
C ASN A 950 -18.19 -37.59 -10.45
N PRO A 951 -19.15 -36.70 -10.18
CA PRO A 951 -18.93 -35.26 -10.24
C PRO A 951 -17.75 -34.76 -9.42
N THR A 952 -17.52 -35.34 -8.25
CA THR A 952 -16.37 -35.03 -7.39
C THR A 952 -15.05 -35.45 -8.04
N MET A 953 -15.01 -36.62 -8.68
CA MET A 953 -13.82 -37.09 -9.41
C MET A 953 -13.58 -36.26 -10.67
N ALA A 954 -14.63 -35.93 -11.42
CA ALA A 954 -14.55 -35.13 -12.63
C ALA A 954 -14.00 -33.74 -12.31
N ALA A 955 -14.55 -33.05 -11.29
CA ALA A 955 -14.07 -31.75 -10.85
C ALA A 955 -12.60 -31.79 -10.41
N LEU A 956 -12.23 -32.78 -9.58
CA LEU A 956 -10.84 -32.94 -9.13
C LEU A 956 -9.90 -33.24 -10.30
N ALA A 957 -10.31 -34.11 -11.22
CA ALA A 957 -9.51 -34.44 -12.39
C ALA A 957 -9.29 -33.21 -13.28
N MET A 958 -10.34 -32.42 -13.54
CA MET A 958 -10.27 -31.19 -14.33
C MET A 958 -9.39 -30.13 -13.68
N GLU A 959 -9.49 -29.92 -12.36
CA GLU A 959 -8.66 -28.96 -11.62
C GLU A 959 -7.18 -29.38 -11.59
N LEU A 960 -6.89 -30.66 -11.32
CA LEU A 960 -5.52 -31.17 -11.40
C LEU A 960 -4.96 -31.02 -12.81
N TYR A 961 -5.75 -31.38 -13.80
CA TYR A 961 -5.37 -31.33 -15.19
C TYR A 961 -5.10 -29.89 -15.67
N GLY A 962 -5.96 -28.91 -15.33
CA GLY A 962 -5.74 -27.49 -15.65
C GLY A 962 -4.54 -26.88 -14.91
N GLY A 963 -4.46 -27.13 -13.60
CA GLY A 963 -3.45 -26.55 -12.72
C GLY A 963 -2.05 -27.16 -12.87
N THR A 964 -1.94 -28.48 -12.89
CA THR A 964 -0.66 -29.21 -12.91
C THR A 964 -0.23 -29.61 -14.31
N GLY A 965 -1.17 -30.00 -15.19
CA GLY A 965 -0.86 -30.49 -16.53
C GLY A 965 -0.15 -29.45 -17.40
N SER A 966 -0.51 -28.17 -17.26
CA SER A 966 0.15 -27.05 -17.96
C SER A 966 1.59 -26.81 -17.53
N ILE A 967 1.95 -27.20 -16.31
CA ILE A 967 3.31 -27.12 -15.77
C ILE A 967 4.09 -28.37 -16.22
N MET A 968 3.52 -29.55 -16.01
CA MET A 968 4.14 -30.85 -16.35
C MET A 968 4.48 -30.97 -17.85
N SER A 969 3.53 -30.63 -18.72
CA SER A 969 3.68 -30.76 -20.19
C SER A 969 4.87 -29.97 -20.76
N LYS A 970 5.25 -28.84 -20.14
CA LYS A 970 6.42 -28.05 -20.55
C LYS A 970 7.75 -28.78 -20.39
N TYR A 971 7.78 -29.80 -19.52
CA TYR A 971 8.97 -30.60 -19.21
C TYR A 971 8.86 -32.02 -19.76
N MET A 972 7.68 -32.64 -19.67
CA MET A 972 7.49 -34.07 -19.95
C MET A 972 7.09 -34.38 -21.40
N ASP A 973 6.47 -33.42 -22.08
CA ASP A 973 5.94 -33.58 -23.44
C ASP A 973 6.51 -32.52 -24.40
N ASN A 974 7.60 -31.85 -24.01
CA ASN A 974 8.23 -30.83 -24.82
C ASN A 974 9.18 -31.46 -25.86
N PRO A 975 8.90 -31.36 -27.17
CA PRO A 975 9.74 -31.96 -28.20
C PRO A 975 11.13 -31.35 -28.28
N ASN A 976 11.29 -30.11 -27.79
CA ASN A 976 12.59 -29.41 -27.78
C ASN A 976 13.45 -29.75 -26.56
N MET A 977 12.90 -30.48 -25.58
CA MET A 977 13.61 -30.89 -24.38
C MET A 977 13.39 -32.39 -24.11
N PRO A 978 13.86 -33.27 -25.00
CA PRO A 978 13.62 -34.70 -24.86
C PRO A 978 14.35 -35.24 -23.62
N LEU A 979 13.57 -35.78 -22.68
CA LEU A 979 14.11 -36.55 -21.55
C LEU A 979 14.47 -37.96 -22.02
N SER A 980 15.53 -38.55 -21.46
CA SER A 980 15.75 -40.00 -21.66
C SER A 980 14.59 -40.79 -21.05
N GLU A 981 14.33 -41.99 -21.57
CA GLU A 981 13.22 -42.84 -21.12
C GLU A 981 13.28 -43.12 -19.60
N CYS A 982 14.48 -43.30 -19.04
CA CYS A 982 14.69 -43.51 -17.61
C CYS A 982 14.41 -42.25 -16.77
N GLN A 983 14.84 -41.07 -17.25
CA GLN A 983 14.58 -39.80 -16.57
C GLN A 983 13.09 -39.47 -16.57
N LEU A 984 12.42 -39.72 -17.71
CA LEU A 984 11.00 -39.50 -17.86
C LEU A 984 10.20 -40.38 -16.90
N GLN A 985 10.47 -41.69 -16.84
CA GLN A 985 9.78 -42.60 -15.92
C GLN A 985 10.01 -42.23 -14.46
N THR A 986 11.24 -41.88 -14.08
CA THR A 986 11.57 -41.43 -12.71
C THR A 986 10.79 -40.18 -12.33
N LEU A 987 10.69 -39.23 -13.27
CA LEU A 987 9.93 -38.00 -13.07
C LEU A 987 8.42 -38.27 -12.97
N GLN A 988 7.88 -39.15 -13.82
CA GLN A 988 6.49 -39.61 -13.75
C GLN A 988 6.16 -40.21 -12.37
N ASP A 989 6.97 -41.16 -11.90
CA ASP A 989 6.75 -41.84 -10.62
C ASP A 989 6.85 -40.87 -9.43
N ARG A 990 7.84 -39.96 -9.45
CA ARG A 990 8.01 -38.97 -8.39
C ARG A 990 6.84 -37.99 -8.34
N ILE A 991 6.39 -37.47 -9.48
CA ILE A 991 5.24 -36.56 -9.55
C ILE A 991 3.97 -37.29 -9.12
N ALA A 992 3.73 -38.51 -9.59
CA ALA A 992 2.57 -39.31 -9.20
C ALA A 992 2.53 -39.57 -7.68
N ASN A 993 3.67 -39.92 -7.07
CA ASN A 993 3.80 -40.10 -5.63
C ASN A 993 3.54 -38.81 -4.85
N VAL A 994 4.06 -37.67 -5.34
CA VAL A 994 3.84 -36.36 -4.73
C VAL A 994 2.36 -36.03 -4.74
N ILE A 995 1.70 -36.15 -5.90
CA ILE A 995 0.27 -35.90 -6.01
C ILE A 995 -0.50 -36.84 -5.06
N GLY A 996 -0.23 -38.14 -5.11
CA GLY A 996 -0.86 -39.13 -4.24
C GLY A 996 -0.73 -38.80 -2.75
N SER A 997 0.47 -38.42 -2.28
CA SER A 997 0.73 -38.05 -0.89
C SER A 997 -0.03 -36.80 -0.46
N GLN A 998 -0.11 -35.78 -1.32
CA GLN A 998 -0.85 -34.56 -1.00
C GLN A 998 -2.36 -34.82 -0.92
N LEU A 999 -2.89 -35.71 -1.78
CA LEU A 999 -4.28 -36.15 -1.70
C LEU A 999 -4.58 -36.93 -0.40
N GLU A 1000 -3.59 -37.60 0.19
CA GLU A 1000 -3.73 -38.30 1.46
C GLU A 1000 -3.66 -37.38 2.68
N ILE A 1001 -2.72 -36.42 2.68
CA ILE A 1001 -2.53 -35.46 3.79
C ILE A 1001 -3.71 -34.51 3.93
N SER A 1002 -4.31 -34.07 2.82
CA SER A 1002 -5.43 -33.10 2.84
C SER A 1002 -6.73 -33.63 3.49
N ASN A 1003 -6.70 -34.84 4.04
CA ASN A 1003 -7.82 -35.54 4.66
C ASN A 1003 -7.56 -35.87 6.15
N MET A 1004 -6.47 -35.38 6.73
CA MET A 1004 -6.23 -35.32 8.18
C MET A 1004 -6.54 -33.92 8.69
#